data_AF-A0A4S8K1G4-F1
#
_entry.id   AF-A0A4S8K1G4-F1
#
_cell.length_a   1.000
_cell.length_b   1.000
_cell.length_c   1.000
_cell.angle_alpha   90.00
_cell.angle_beta   90.00
_cell.angle_gamma   90.00
#
_symmetry.space_group_name_H-M   'P 1'
#
loop_
_entity.id
_entity.type
_entity.pdbx_description
1 polymer ?
#
loop_
_entity_poly.entity_id
_entity_poly.type
_entity_poly.pdbx_seq_one_letter_code
_entity_poly.pdbx_strand_id
1 'polypeptide(L)'
;MDQHSSLKLLGSWADSHTHRVQLALKLKGLEFDYQEEDVVNISPALVLHNPVYKKVPVLLHKDRPVVESVVILQYIDETWAGNPLTPADPFERAVARFWCHFAEDKLAPAVGAVFSSSGEGQKAAVDQVHENLKLLECEIRDGAFKGRRFFGGDKIGLLDIVLGCGSYWLAVFEEVMEVKLVDPESFPAFHAWLRDFEEQNEVKETIPAIDKLLEYARGVRQMMLSLSSSTSTSVLATAAANATGNDDVAVDAIDVHCLFVDPTQASVEPNSESIEPGRRGKEGNEPGKIYLPAIDGRLQISTTPVGLRSKEETKPLLPLLFFLSFSALLLFFYHSSSSSLLLSSSSNPNPRFTFIIKLLTFDRIDSLRRCLRSLAAADYTGDRVHLHVLVDHFRPLNSSSGATIDRKLEESRRILDLVDRLRWPHGDKIVHYRTANAGLQAQWLEAWWPCSDDEFAFVVEDDLELSPLYYKFLKGLILKYYYDPANYNPSIYGASLQRPRFVAGKNGNKLQVGSETRIFLYQMVGTWGQLLFPKPWKEFRLWYDEHKSKEIKPILQGMVTTRWYKRFGERIWTPWFIKFIHSRGYYNIYTNFEQERALSISHRDAGVNYGKTVGPDSSLLVDESLSFNLWEVPPLRNLKWYDFCFTETLPGRIVSDFSGLRSLLYSLKQQKTIIVISLYQTTERIAKNLICNLEKAGSLNFILLGDNPEFLIDLARRGYPVIDADQLISSIRHGKPVYLEHETDIIREIWVKATIVQKCLELGYNLWLIDGNMIPGSGSLSELPHPSNDFVVAKDVGLLFVKSSPPSMKMWNDDYIHKVVAECKSLTGSNSHLMEHRSFVYLARKALDDNADVRVDDSAVGVKLGAITVNRTESKMNVVFWSREMASALVQKELERLGMWSIDVDSSCVSVVCRKT
;
A
#
# COMPACT_ATOMS: atom_id res chain seq x y z
N MET A 1 -28.76 -6.02 37.94
CA MET A 1 -28.36 -4.70 37.40
C MET A 1 -26.97 -4.44 37.95
N ASP A 2 -25.94 -4.70 37.15
CA ASP A 2 -24.58 -4.30 37.54
C ASP A 2 -24.40 -2.84 37.16
N GLN A 3 -24.23 -1.99 38.18
CA GLN A 3 -24.00 -0.56 38.00
C GLN A 3 -22.56 -0.30 37.54
N HIS A 4 -22.41 0.63 36.60
CA HIS A 4 -21.14 1.11 36.02
C HIS A 4 -20.26 0.07 35.32
N SER A 5 -20.61 -0.26 34.07
CA SER A 5 -19.58 -0.55 33.06
C SER A 5 -18.77 0.74 32.82
N SER A 6 -17.47 0.76 33.15
CA SER A 6 -16.64 1.93 32.90
C SER A 6 -16.55 2.24 31.40
N LEU A 7 -17.18 3.35 31.03
CA LEU A 7 -17.03 4.01 29.75
C LEU A 7 -16.16 5.23 29.93
N LYS A 8 -15.14 5.36 29.11
CA LYS A 8 -14.27 6.54 29.07
C LYS A 8 -14.06 6.97 27.63
N LEU A 9 -14.27 8.25 27.35
CA LEU A 9 -14.09 8.86 26.04
C LEU A 9 -12.83 9.74 26.08
N LEU A 10 -11.83 9.37 25.29
CA LEU A 10 -10.74 10.28 24.92
C LEU A 10 -11.25 11.12 23.74
N GLY A 11 -11.27 12.44 23.88
CA GLY A 11 -11.89 13.35 22.92
C GLY A 11 -11.28 14.74 22.95
N SER A 12 -11.69 15.61 22.04
CA SER A 12 -11.41 17.04 22.17
C SER A 12 -12.67 17.89 22.04
N TRP A 13 -12.76 18.95 22.87
CA TRP A 13 -13.93 19.84 22.92
C TRP A 13 -14.22 20.58 21.62
N ALA A 14 -13.29 20.63 20.67
CA ALA A 14 -13.48 21.23 19.35
C ALA A 14 -13.84 20.18 18.26
N ASP A 15 -13.62 18.89 18.50
CA ASP A 15 -13.75 17.88 17.45
C ASP A 15 -15.21 17.40 17.27
N SER A 16 -15.75 17.57 16.07
CA SER A 16 -17.11 17.11 15.71
C SER A 16 -17.29 15.59 15.86
N HIS A 17 -16.24 14.80 15.65
CA HIS A 17 -16.30 13.34 15.78
C HIS A 17 -16.46 12.92 17.24
N THR A 18 -15.83 13.63 18.17
CA THR A 18 -16.02 13.51 19.61
C THR A 18 -17.46 13.80 20.02
N HIS A 19 -18.06 14.88 19.51
CA HIS A 19 -19.46 15.22 19.79
C HIS A 19 -20.44 14.16 19.28
N ARG A 20 -20.17 13.49 18.14
CA ARG A 20 -20.97 12.35 17.68
C ARG A 20 -21.08 11.27 18.76
N VAL A 21 -19.95 10.90 19.36
CA VAL A 21 -19.89 9.86 20.41
C VAL A 21 -20.58 10.33 21.69
N GLN A 22 -20.34 11.57 22.12
CA GLN A 22 -21.01 12.14 23.29
C GLN A 22 -22.53 12.18 23.13
N LEU A 23 -23.04 12.62 21.97
CA LEU A 23 -24.46 12.67 21.68
C LEU A 23 -25.08 11.26 21.65
N ALA A 24 -24.40 10.27 21.09
CA ALA A 24 -24.88 8.89 21.07
C ALA A 24 -24.95 8.26 22.47
N LEU A 25 -23.93 8.47 23.31
CA LEU A 25 -23.94 8.04 24.71
C LEU A 25 -25.10 8.70 25.47
N LYS A 26 -25.33 10.00 25.24
CA LYS A 26 -26.43 10.76 25.84
C LYS A 26 -27.82 10.27 25.40
N LEU A 27 -28.02 10.04 24.10
CA LEU A 27 -29.26 9.49 23.52
C LEU A 27 -29.55 8.05 24.01
N LYS A 28 -28.53 7.34 24.50
CA LYS A 28 -28.65 6.01 25.14
C LYS A 28 -28.77 6.08 26.67
N GLY A 29 -28.65 7.26 27.28
CA GLY A 29 -28.66 7.45 28.73
C GLY A 29 -27.43 6.85 29.44
N LEU A 30 -26.28 6.82 28.77
CA LEU A 30 -25.04 6.23 29.28
C LEU A 30 -24.12 7.30 29.89
N GLU A 31 -23.75 7.10 31.16
CA GLU A 31 -22.71 7.88 31.82
C GLU A 31 -21.31 7.45 31.34
N PHE A 32 -20.40 8.40 31.19
CA PHE A 32 -19.01 8.18 30.77
C PHE A 32 -18.06 9.18 31.42
N ASP A 33 -16.81 8.76 31.65
CA ASP A 33 -15.69 9.66 31.97
C ASP A 33 -15.20 10.34 30.69
N TYR A 34 -14.99 11.65 30.70
CA TYR A 34 -14.47 12.39 29.55
C TYR A 34 -13.07 12.91 29.84
N GLN A 35 -12.11 12.48 29.02
CA GLN A 35 -10.74 12.97 29.05
C GLN A 35 -10.50 13.82 27.81
N GLU A 36 -10.28 15.11 28.06
CA GLU A 36 -9.82 16.06 27.05
C GLU A 36 -8.38 15.71 26.62
N GLU A 37 -8.16 15.62 25.32
CA GLU A 37 -6.86 15.43 24.68
C GLU A 37 -6.43 16.72 23.98
N ASP A 38 -5.19 17.14 24.21
CA ASP A 38 -4.56 18.20 23.42
C ASP A 38 -4.20 17.64 22.03
N VAL A 39 -4.92 18.07 21.00
CA VAL A 39 -4.68 17.62 19.61
C VAL A 39 -3.35 18.09 19.02
N VAL A 40 -2.65 19.05 19.65
CA VAL A 40 -1.28 19.46 19.28
C VAL A 40 -0.24 18.62 20.03
N ASN A 41 -0.55 18.21 21.27
CA ASN A 41 0.34 17.45 22.15
C ASN A 41 -0.36 16.20 22.72
N ILE A 42 -0.67 15.27 21.83
CA ILE A 42 -1.47 14.06 22.11
C ILE A 42 -0.89 13.21 23.25
N SER A 43 -1.77 12.69 24.13
CA SER A 43 -1.29 11.96 25.30
C SER A 43 -0.71 10.58 24.95
N PRO A 44 0.19 10.03 25.80
CA PRO A 44 0.62 8.64 25.70
C PRO A 44 -0.54 7.63 25.77
N ALA A 45 -1.65 7.98 26.44
CA ALA A 45 -2.85 7.15 26.50
C ALA A 45 -3.57 7.09 25.14
N LEU A 46 -3.68 8.22 24.44
CA LEU A 46 -4.24 8.25 23.08
C LEU A 46 -3.38 7.43 22.10
N VAL A 47 -2.06 7.54 22.18
CA VAL A 47 -1.12 6.75 21.36
C VAL A 47 -1.19 5.25 21.69
N LEU A 48 -1.38 4.88 22.96
CA LEU A 48 -1.55 3.49 23.39
C LEU A 48 -2.87 2.87 22.87
N HIS A 49 -3.96 3.64 22.93
CA HIS A 49 -5.31 3.14 22.64
C HIS A 49 -5.73 3.30 21.17
N ASN A 50 -5.12 4.23 20.42
CA ASN A 50 -5.24 4.34 18.97
C ASN A 50 -3.84 4.45 18.31
N PRO A 51 -3.03 3.38 18.31
CA PRO A 51 -1.66 3.42 17.78
C PRO A 51 -1.61 3.59 16.25
N VAL A 52 -2.70 3.25 15.54
CA VAL A 52 -2.81 3.31 14.08
C VAL A 52 -2.98 4.74 13.59
N TYR A 53 -4.04 5.42 14.07
CA TYR A 53 -4.38 6.76 13.59
C TYR A 53 -3.96 7.87 14.55
N LYS A 54 -3.83 7.58 15.85
CA LYS A 54 -3.49 8.53 16.93
C LYS A 54 -4.44 9.73 16.99
N LYS A 55 -5.70 9.52 16.63
CA LYS A 55 -6.79 10.50 16.60
C LYS A 55 -7.82 10.21 17.68
N VAL A 56 -8.46 11.29 18.14
CA VAL A 56 -9.75 11.25 18.82
C VAL A 56 -10.90 11.10 17.80
N PRO A 57 -12.08 10.60 18.20
CA PRO A 57 -12.42 10.03 19.50
C PRO A 57 -11.92 8.58 19.68
N VAL A 58 -11.70 8.20 20.95
CA VAL A 58 -11.51 6.79 21.35
C VAL A 58 -12.44 6.47 22.51
N LEU A 59 -13.33 5.50 22.33
CA LEU A 59 -14.18 4.98 23.40
C LEU A 59 -13.54 3.75 24.04
N LEU A 60 -13.21 3.85 25.32
CA LEU A 60 -12.79 2.72 26.15
C LEU A 60 -14.02 2.11 26.83
N HIS A 61 -14.30 0.84 26.56
CA HIS A 61 -15.32 0.07 27.28
C HIS A 61 -14.67 -1.12 28.01
N LYS A 62 -14.51 -0.99 29.33
CA LYS A 62 -13.72 -1.91 30.17
C LYS A 62 -12.28 -2.04 29.64
N ASP A 63 -11.61 -0.90 29.51
CA ASP A 63 -10.22 -0.71 29.02
C ASP A 63 -9.92 -1.22 27.60
N ARG A 64 -10.95 -1.66 26.85
CA ARG A 64 -10.82 -2.03 25.44
C ARG A 64 -11.18 -0.85 24.55
N PRO A 65 -10.27 -0.36 23.69
CA PRO A 65 -10.55 0.77 22.82
C PRO A 65 -11.40 0.38 21.60
N VAL A 66 -12.32 1.27 21.26
CA VAL A 66 -13.02 1.34 19.99
C VAL A 66 -12.68 2.71 19.38
N VAL A 67 -12.26 2.71 18.12
CA VAL A 67 -11.79 3.88 17.37
C VAL A 67 -12.68 4.10 16.14
N GLU A 68 -12.55 5.26 15.50
CA GLU A 68 -13.40 5.77 14.40
C GLU A 68 -14.85 6.06 14.82
N SER A 69 -15.29 7.32 14.71
CA SER A 69 -16.56 7.76 15.30
C SER A 69 -17.78 6.95 14.82
N VAL A 70 -17.92 6.67 13.53
CA VAL A 70 -19.05 5.91 12.97
C VAL A 70 -19.00 4.43 13.39
N VAL A 71 -17.81 3.88 13.67
CA VAL A 71 -17.66 2.52 14.23
C VAL A 71 -18.04 2.52 15.72
N ILE A 72 -17.62 3.54 16.48
CA ILE A 72 -18.03 3.74 17.87
C ILE A 72 -19.55 3.91 17.99
N LEU A 73 -20.20 4.67 17.10
CA LEU A 73 -21.66 4.83 17.07
C LEU A 73 -22.39 3.49 16.90
N GLN A 74 -21.92 2.65 15.96
CA GLN A 74 -22.49 1.32 15.73
C GLN A 74 -22.21 0.38 16.91
N TYR A 75 -21.01 0.42 17.48
CA TYR A 75 -20.67 -0.34 18.69
C TYR A 75 -21.58 0.03 19.86
N ILE A 76 -21.88 1.32 20.05
CA ILE A 76 -22.82 1.79 21.07
C ILE A 76 -24.23 1.24 20.80
N ASP A 77 -24.70 1.30 19.55
CA ASP A 77 -26.04 0.85 19.17
C ASP A 77 -26.23 -0.67 19.31
N GLU A 78 -25.20 -1.46 18.97
CA GLU A 78 -25.18 -2.92 19.08
C GLU A 78 -25.00 -3.40 20.54
N THR A 79 -24.31 -2.63 21.39
CA THR A 79 -24.01 -3.02 22.78
C THR A 79 -25.12 -2.65 23.77
N TRP A 80 -25.77 -1.48 23.60
CA TRP A 80 -26.78 -1.00 24.55
C TRP A 80 -28.17 -0.88 23.91
N ALA A 81 -29.10 -1.68 24.43
CA ALA A 81 -30.51 -1.64 24.05
C ALA A 81 -31.22 -0.37 24.54
N GLY A 82 -32.32 -0.01 23.87
CA GLY A 82 -32.99 1.28 24.03
C GLY A 82 -32.51 2.29 22.99
N ASN A 83 -33.41 3.19 22.58
CA ASN A 83 -33.21 4.23 21.57
C ASN A 83 -32.27 3.82 20.40
N PRO A 84 -32.72 2.95 19.47
CA PRO A 84 -31.90 2.50 18.35
C PRO A 84 -31.44 3.65 17.47
N LEU A 85 -30.14 3.72 17.18
CA LEU A 85 -29.55 4.70 16.28
C LEU A 85 -29.63 4.24 14.82
N THR A 86 -29.61 2.93 14.58
CA THR A 86 -29.72 2.34 13.25
C THR A 86 -31.11 1.75 12.97
N PRO A 87 -31.60 1.81 11.72
CA PRO A 87 -32.82 1.12 11.32
C PRO A 87 -32.74 -0.40 11.56
N ALA A 88 -33.84 -0.97 12.06
CA ALA A 88 -33.96 -2.41 12.24
C ALA A 88 -33.89 -3.16 10.90
N ASP A 89 -34.47 -2.60 9.84
CA ASP A 89 -34.39 -3.17 8.49
C ASP A 89 -32.94 -3.12 7.93
N PRO A 90 -32.41 -4.24 7.40
CA PRO A 90 -31.05 -4.29 6.87
C PRO A 90 -30.78 -3.37 5.67
N PHE A 91 -31.78 -3.12 4.81
CA PHE A 91 -31.63 -2.25 3.65
C PHE A 91 -31.62 -0.79 4.06
N GLU A 92 -32.56 -0.35 4.91
CA GLU A 92 -32.53 1.01 5.47
C GLU A 92 -31.23 1.28 6.26
N ARG A 93 -30.71 0.26 6.97
CA ARG A 93 -29.41 0.36 7.65
C ARG A 93 -28.25 0.52 6.68
N ALA A 94 -28.29 -0.16 5.53
CA ALA A 94 -27.30 0.02 4.47
C ALA A 94 -27.39 1.42 3.83
N VAL A 95 -28.60 1.95 3.61
CA VAL A 95 -28.83 3.32 3.11
C VAL A 95 -28.28 4.36 4.10
N ALA A 96 -28.57 4.22 5.40
CA ALA A 96 -28.04 5.12 6.42
C ALA A 96 -26.49 5.10 6.46
N ARG A 97 -25.88 3.90 6.39
CA ARG A 97 -24.40 3.73 6.32
C ARG A 97 -23.80 4.36 5.06
N PHE A 98 -24.45 4.19 3.89
CA PHE A 98 -24.01 4.81 2.64
C PHE A 98 -23.98 6.34 2.75
N TRP A 99 -25.03 6.95 3.30
CA TRP A 99 -25.08 8.41 3.45
C TRP A 99 -24.15 8.95 4.54
N CYS A 100 -23.81 8.16 5.57
CA CYS A 100 -22.74 8.50 6.50
C CYS A 100 -21.38 8.56 5.78
N HIS A 101 -21.08 7.56 4.95
CA HIS A 101 -19.86 7.53 4.15
C HIS A 101 -19.83 8.66 3.12
N PHE A 102 -20.95 9.00 2.46
CA PHE A 102 -21.04 10.18 1.59
C PHE A 102 -20.72 11.49 2.35
N ALA A 103 -21.23 11.65 3.57
CA ALA A 103 -20.94 12.82 4.39
C ALA A 103 -19.44 12.95 4.70
N GLU A 104 -18.76 11.84 4.97
CA GLU A 104 -17.32 11.82 5.30
C GLU A 104 -16.41 11.92 4.05
N ASP A 105 -16.78 11.29 2.93
CA ASP A 105 -15.97 11.25 1.70
C ASP A 105 -16.19 12.43 0.73
N LYS A 106 -17.32 13.14 0.85
CA LYS A 106 -17.72 14.21 -0.07
C LYS A 106 -18.01 15.53 0.61
N LEU A 107 -18.87 15.54 1.63
CA LEU A 107 -19.31 16.79 2.24
C LEU A 107 -18.24 17.40 3.16
N ALA A 108 -17.67 16.61 4.08
CA ALA A 108 -16.66 17.10 5.03
C ALA A 108 -15.37 17.62 4.35
N PRO A 109 -14.78 16.93 3.33
CA PRO A 109 -13.60 17.45 2.62
C PRO A 109 -13.92 18.72 1.83
N ALA A 110 -15.12 18.83 1.24
CA ALA A 110 -15.54 20.04 0.54
C ALA A 110 -15.72 21.23 1.50
N VAL A 111 -16.28 21.03 2.70
CA VAL A 111 -16.35 22.08 3.73
C VAL A 111 -14.94 22.46 4.21
N GLY A 112 -14.05 21.48 4.42
CA GLY A 112 -12.64 21.71 4.73
C GLY A 112 -11.93 22.55 3.67
N ALA A 113 -12.18 22.29 2.39
CA ALA A 113 -11.65 23.06 1.27
C ALA A 113 -12.00 24.56 1.33
N VAL A 114 -13.23 24.90 1.73
CA VAL A 114 -13.64 26.31 1.91
C VAL A 114 -12.90 26.96 3.09
N PHE A 115 -12.67 26.19 4.17
CA PHE A 115 -12.00 26.67 5.38
C PHE A 115 -10.50 26.92 5.20
N SER A 116 -9.87 26.22 4.26
CA SER A 116 -8.43 26.30 3.97
C SER A 116 -8.05 27.19 2.79
N SER A 117 -9.03 27.72 2.05
CA SER A 117 -8.80 28.53 0.84
C SER A 117 -9.42 29.93 0.91
N SER A 118 -9.06 30.76 -0.07
CA SER A 118 -9.58 32.11 -0.28
C SER A 118 -9.77 32.41 -1.78
N GLY A 119 -10.55 33.44 -2.12
CA GLY A 119 -10.73 33.88 -3.51
C GLY A 119 -11.44 32.85 -4.39
N GLU A 120 -10.93 32.63 -5.62
CA GLU A 120 -11.57 31.72 -6.58
C GLU A 120 -11.59 30.25 -6.14
N GLY A 121 -10.54 29.78 -5.45
CA GLY A 121 -10.50 28.42 -4.89
C GLY A 121 -11.57 28.21 -3.81
N GLN A 122 -11.79 29.23 -2.97
CA GLN A 122 -12.86 29.21 -1.97
C GLN A 122 -14.23 29.18 -2.62
N LYS A 123 -14.43 29.92 -3.71
CA LYS A 123 -15.68 29.90 -4.47
C LYS A 123 -15.96 28.53 -5.10
N ALA A 124 -14.96 27.93 -5.75
CA ALA A 124 -15.09 26.60 -6.33
C ALA A 124 -15.39 25.52 -5.26
N ALA A 125 -14.78 25.64 -4.08
CA ALA A 125 -15.09 24.78 -2.93
C ALA A 125 -16.53 24.97 -2.42
N VAL A 126 -17.05 26.20 -2.37
CA VAL A 126 -18.46 26.49 -2.02
C VAL A 126 -19.41 25.87 -3.05
N ASP A 127 -19.13 26.03 -4.35
CA ASP A 127 -19.92 25.42 -5.42
C ASP A 127 -19.96 23.88 -5.25
N GLN A 128 -18.84 23.26 -4.88
CA GLN A 128 -18.76 21.81 -4.61
C GLN A 128 -19.52 21.38 -3.33
N VAL A 129 -19.55 22.20 -2.27
CA VAL A 129 -20.41 21.98 -1.10
C VAL A 129 -21.89 22.04 -1.52
N HIS A 130 -22.27 23.04 -2.32
CA HIS A 130 -23.64 23.18 -2.81
C HIS A 130 -24.08 21.99 -3.68
N GLU A 131 -23.25 21.48 -4.59
CA GLU A 131 -23.57 20.25 -5.35
C GLU A 131 -23.78 19.03 -4.43
N ASN A 132 -22.97 18.88 -3.38
CA ASN A 132 -23.15 17.79 -2.41
C ASN A 132 -24.43 17.95 -1.58
N LEU A 133 -24.79 19.19 -1.19
CA LEU A 133 -26.04 19.49 -0.49
C LEU A 133 -27.29 19.29 -1.37
N LYS A 134 -27.21 19.54 -2.69
CA LYS A 134 -28.31 19.22 -3.63
C LYS A 134 -28.69 17.74 -3.60
N LEU A 135 -27.71 16.85 -3.45
CA LEU A 135 -27.96 15.40 -3.37
C LEU A 135 -28.69 15.04 -2.06
N LEU A 136 -28.28 15.60 -0.92
CA LEU A 136 -28.96 15.41 0.37
C LEU A 136 -30.38 16.01 0.37
N GLU A 137 -30.56 17.22 -0.17
CA GLU A 137 -31.85 17.88 -0.32
C GLU A 137 -32.83 17.04 -1.16
N CYS A 138 -32.35 16.45 -2.27
CA CYS A 138 -33.14 15.51 -3.08
C CYS A 138 -33.57 14.26 -2.28
N GLU A 139 -32.69 13.67 -1.47
CA GLU A 139 -33.04 12.48 -0.68
C GLU A 139 -34.02 12.76 0.47
N ILE A 140 -33.92 13.92 1.12
CA ILE A 140 -34.87 14.34 2.16
C ILE A 140 -36.25 14.61 1.55
N ARG A 141 -36.30 15.19 0.34
CA ARG A 141 -37.56 15.57 -0.30
C ARG A 141 -38.23 14.46 -1.09
N ASP A 142 -37.47 13.66 -1.81
CA ASP A 142 -37.97 12.75 -2.85
C ASP A 142 -37.37 11.33 -2.80
N GLY A 143 -36.26 11.13 -2.08
CA GLY A 143 -35.58 9.85 -1.92
C GLY A 143 -35.91 9.08 -0.63
N ALA A 144 -34.93 8.38 -0.08
CA ALA A 144 -35.12 7.39 0.99
C ALA A 144 -35.61 7.97 2.32
N PHE A 145 -35.44 9.27 2.54
CA PHE A 145 -35.80 9.96 3.78
C PHE A 145 -37.07 10.81 3.67
N LYS A 146 -37.78 10.71 2.54
CA LYS A 146 -39.01 11.46 2.27
C LYS A 146 -40.04 11.34 3.40
N GLY A 147 -40.43 12.49 3.95
CA GLY A 147 -41.46 12.60 4.98
C GLY A 147 -41.04 12.18 6.38
N ARG A 148 -39.75 11.87 6.61
CA ARG A 148 -39.20 11.67 7.96
C ARG A 148 -38.86 13.02 8.59
N ARG A 149 -38.94 13.12 9.93
CA ARG A 149 -38.50 14.32 10.68
C ARG A 149 -36.97 14.39 10.79
N PHE A 150 -36.38 13.22 11.02
CA PHE A 150 -34.95 12.96 11.07
C PHE A 150 -34.61 11.87 10.04
N PHE A 151 -33.34 11.74 9.63
CA PHE A 151 -32.93 10.63 8.75
C PHE A 151 -33.26 9.25 9.38
N GLY A 152 -33.18 9.16 10.71
CA GLY A 152 -33.62 8.02 11.53
C GLY A 152 -35.14 7.82 11.66
N GLY A 153 -35.99 8.67 11.07
CA GLY A 153 -37.45 8.60 11.17
C GLY A 153 -38.03 9.69 12.08
N ASP A 154 -38.72 9.28 13.15
CA ASP A 154 -39.28 10.21 14.15
C ASP A 154 -38.26 10.68 15.20
N LYS A 155 -37.06 10.09 15.20
CA LYS A 155 -35.98 10.32 16.17
C LYS A 155 -34.63 10.42 15.47
N ILE A 156 -33.68 11.11 16.12
CA ILE A 156 -32.27 11.18 15.73
C ILE A 156 -31.70 9.75 15.57
N GLY A 157 -31.23 9.43 14.36
CA GLY A 157 -30.52 8.19 14.05
C GLY A 157 -29.04 8.42 13.69
N LEU A 158 -28.39 7.38 13.17
CA LEU A 158 -26.96 7.36 12.87
C LEU A 158 -26.53 8.50 11.95
N LEU A 159 -27.27 8.71 10.86
CA LEU A 159 -26.97 9.76 9.87
C LEU A 159 -27.21 11.17 10.43
N ASP A 160 -28.25 11.33 11.26
CA ASP A 160 -28.51 12.60 11.95
C ASP A 160 -27.36 13.00 12.86
N ILE A 161 -26.77 12.04 13.59
CA ILE A 161 -25.60 12.28 14.44
C ILE A 161 -24.38 12.63 13.58
N VAL A 162 -24.13 11.89 12.50
CA VAL A 162 -22.95 12.07 11.62
C VAL A 162 -22.96 13.43 10.92
N LEU A 163 -24.09 13.83 10.34
CA LEU A 163 -24.28 15.13 9.70
C LEU A 163 -24.44 16.24 10.75
N GLY A 164 -25.30 16.05 11.74
CA GLY A 164 -25.69 17.05 12.74
C GLY A 164 -24.54 17.55 13.60
N CYS A 165 -23.67 16.63 14.05
CA CYS A 165 -22.44 17.00 14.74
C CYS A 165 -21.35 17.54 13.79
N GLY A 166 -21.48 17.38 12.48
CA GLY A 166 -20.65 18.12 11.52
C GLY A 166 -21.18 19.54 11.29
N SER A 167 -22.50 19.71 11.27
CA SER A 167 -23.17 20.92 10.78
C SER A 167 -23.26 22.07 11.77
N TYR A 168 -23.08 21.85 13.09
CA TYR A 168 -23.04 22.99 14.03
C TYR A 168 -21.81 23.89 13.81
N TRP A 169 -20.74 23.34 13.22
CA TRP A 169 -19.58 24.14 12.78
C TRP A 169 -19.92 25.03 11.58
N LEU A 170 -21.04 24.83 10.88
CA LEU A 170 -21.40 25.65 9.71
C LEU A 170 -21.58 27.11 10.08
N ALA A 171 -22.29 27.45 11.16
CA ALA A 171 -22.47 28.85 11.56
C ALA A 171 -21.11 29.53 11.86
N VAL A 172 -20.21 28.80 12.52
CA VAL A 172 -18.84 29.25 12.81
C VAL A 172 -18.03 29.42 11.54
N PHE A 173 -18.13 28.49 10.60
CA PHE A 173 -17.43 28.54 9.32
C PHE A 173 -17.99 29.64 8.41
N GLU A 174 -19.31 29.79 8.28
CA GLU A 174 -19.93 30.85 7.48
C GLU A 174 -19.49 32.24 7.94
N GLU A 175 -19.41 32.48 9.26
CA GLU A 175 -18.88 33.73 9.82
C GLU A 175 -17.36 33.90 9.62
N VAL A 176 -16.56 32.84 9.84
CA VAL A 176 -15.08 32.89 9.74
C VAL A 176 -14.58 32.93 8.30
N MET A 177 -15.40 32.49 7.35
CA MET A 177 -15.07 32.39 5.92
C MET A 177 -15.75 33.46 5.07
N GLU A 178 -16.70 34.22 5.63
CA GLU A 178 -17.52 35.23 4.96
C GLU A 178 -18.31 34.69 3.74
N VAL A 179 -18.77 33.44 3.81
CA VAL A 179 -19.56 32.77 2.76
C VAL A 179 -20.76 32.04 3.34
N LYS A 180 -21.80 31.82 2.51
CA LYS A 180 -23.00 31.07 2.89
C LYS A 180 -22.95 29.65 2.30
N LEU A 181 -22.89 28.64 3.16
CA LEU A 181 -22.85 27.23 2.80
C LEU A 181 -24.26 26.62 2.74
N VAL A 182 -25.13 26.92 3.70
CA VAL A 182 -26.51 26.42 3.74
C VAL A 182 -27.49 27.57 3.54
N ASP A 183 -27.90 27.75 2.29
CA ASP A 183 -28.93 28.72 1.94
C ASP A 183 -30.35 28.14 2.12
N PRO A 184 -31.25 28.76 2.92
CA PRO A 184 -32.60 28.25 3.14
C PRO A 184 -33.54 28.30 1.92
N GLU A 185 -33.25 29.10 0.88
CA GLU A 185 -34.04 29.11 -0.35
C GLU A 185 -33.63 27.94 -1.27
N SER A 186 -32.34 27.61 -1.28
CA SER A 186 -31.72 26.55 -2.10
C SER A 186 -31.83 25.16 -1.47
N PHE A 187 -31.74 25.06 -0.13
CA PHE A 187 -31.75 23.81 0.64
C PHE A 187 -32.79 23.84 1.78
N PRO A 188 -34.08 24.12 1.49
CA PRO A 188 -35.09 24.32 2.52
C PRO A 188 -35.32 23.11 3.42
N ALA A 189 -35.26 21.88 2.89
CA ALA A 189 -35.51 20.68 3.67
C ALA A 189 -34.31 20.33 4.57
N PHE A 190 -33.08 20.43 4.05
CA PHE A 190 -31.87 20.26 4.84
C PHE A 190 -31.75 21.34 5.93
N HIS A 191 -32.05 22.60 5.60
CA HIS A 191 -32.05 23.68 6.58
C HIS A 191 -33.10 23.47 7.68
N ALA A 192 -34.32 23.06 7.34
CA ALA A 192 -35.37 22.77 8.31
C ALA A 192 -35.00 21.60 9.24
N TRP A 193 -34.47 20.50 8.69
CA TRP A 193 -33.94 19.38 9.46
C TRP A 193 -32.83 19.83 10.43
N LEU A 194 -31.89 20.66 9.96
CA LEU A 194 -30.78 21.16 10.77
C LEU A 194 -31.28 22.02 11.96
N ARG A 195 -32.26 22.90 11.74
CA ARG A 195 -32.86 23.69 12.82
C ARG A 195 -33.54 22.79 13.86
N ASP A 196 -34.32 21.79 13.44
CA ASP A 196 -34.98 20.84 14.35
C ASP A 196 -33.94 20.00 15.14
N PHE A 197 -32.89 19.52 14.48
CA PHE A 197 -31.78 18.81 15.13
C PHE A 197 -31.10 19.66 16.22
N GLU A 198 -30.71 20.90 15.89
CA GLU A 198 -30.11 21.83 16.86
C GLU A 198 -31.07 22.24 17.99
N GLU A 199 -32.38 22.14 17.78
CA GLU A 199 -33.37 22.44 18.81
C GLU A 199 -33.51 21.36 19.89
N GLN A 200 -33.03 20.13 19.66
CA GLN A 200 -33.15 19.04 20.65
C GLN A 200 -32.26 19.28 21.88
N ASN A 201 -32.77 18.93 23.07
CA ASN A 201 -32.09 19.21 24.34
C ASN A 201 -30.74 18.47 24.45
N GLU A 202 -30.71 17.20 24.03
CA GLU A 202 -29.51 16.38 24.03
C GLU A 202 -28.40 16.99 23.16
N VAL A 203 -28.79 17.61 22.05
CA VAL A 203 -27.88 18.28 21.10
C VAL A 203 -27.35 19.59 21.69
N LYS A 204 -28.22 20.44 22.24
CA LYS A 204 -27.85 21.70 22.92
C LYS A 204 -26.92 21.51 24.11
N GLU A 205 -27.07 20.41 24.84
CA GLU A 205 -26.23 20.08 25.99
C GLU A 205 -24.94 19.32 25.62
N THR A 206 -24.73 18.96 24.34
CA THR A 206 -23.49 18.34 23.85
C THR A 206 -22.63 19.31 23.04
N ILE A 207 -23.23 20.24 22.30
CA ILE A 207 -22.50 21.17 21.42
C ILE A 207 -21.89 22.34 22.25
N PRO A 208 -20.62 22.72 22.03
CA PRO A 208 -19.99 23.86 22.69
C PRO A 208 -20.59 25.22 22.28
N ALA A 209 -20.40 26.24 23.12
CA ALA A 209 -20.83 27.60 22.82
C ALA A 209 -20.13 28.16 21.55
N ILE A 210 -20.92 28.73 20.63
CA ILE A 210 -20.48 29.23 19.32
C ILE A 210 -19.33 30.24 19.44
N ASP A 211 -19.39 31.18 20.38
CA ASP A 211 -18.33 32.19 20.60
C ASP A 211 -16.94 31.56 20.83
N LYS A 212 -16.89 30.47 21.59
CA LYS A 212 -15.65 29.73 21.88
C LYS A 212 -15.11 29.00 20.65
N LEU A 213 -16.02 28.49 19.81
CA LEU A 213 -15.69 27.83 18.54
C LEU A 213 -15.22 28.85 17.48
N LEU A 214 -15.82 30.05 17.45
CA LEU A 214 -15.40 31.17 16.59
C LEU A 214 -13.97 31.63 16.90
N GLU A 215 -13.63 31.83 18.18
CA GLU A 215 -12.26 32.21 18.58
C GLU A 215 -11.23 31.16 18.13
N TYR A 216 -11.52 29.87 18.39
CA TYR A 216 -10.69 28.75 17.96
C TYR A 216 -10.53 28.72 16.43
N ALA A 217 -11.63 28.73 15.67
CA ALA A 217 -11.60 28.69 14.21
C ALA A 217 -10.84 29.86 13.58
N ARG A 218 -10.95 31.08 14.15
CA ARG A 218 -10.18 32.25 13.67
C ARG A 218 -8.68 32.03 13.80
N GLY A 219 -8.21 31.55 14.97
CA GLY A 219 -6.79 31.24 15.17
C GLY A 219 -6.28 30.15 14.24
N VAL A 220 -7.07 29.09 14.04
CA VAL A 220 -6.74 27.96 13.17
C VAL A 220 -6.70 28.36 11.69
N ARG A 221 -7.70 29.11 11.19
CA ARG A 221 -7.71 29.62 9.81
C ARG A 221 -6.54 30.57 9.57
N GLN A 222 -6.20 31.44 10.53
CA GLN A 222 -5.03 32.31 10.42
C GLN A 222 -3.72 31.50 10.33
N MET A 223 -3.58 30.43 11.12
CA MET A 223 -2.45 29.51 11.02
C MET A 223 -2.37 28.85 9.63
N MET A 224 -3.46 28.24 9.15
CA MET A 224 -3.51 27.59 7.83
C MET A 224 -3.21 28.57 6.68
N LEU A 225 -3.81 29.76 6.68
CA LEU A 225 -3.55 30.78 5.67
C LEU A 225 -2.11 31.30 5.74
N SER A 226 -1.53 31.49 6.93
CA SER A 226 -0.12 31.87 7.07
C SER A 226 0.84 30.82 6.51
N LEU A 227 0.56 29.51 6.70
CA LEU A 227 1.33 28.42 6.11
C LEU A 227 1.28 28.45 4.57
N SER A 228 0.11 28.76 3.98
CA SER A 228 -0.03 28.93 2.52
C SER A 228 0.66 30.20 1.97
N SER A 229 0.71 31.28 2.76
CA SER A 229 1.42 32.52 2.40
C SER A 229 2.95 32.41 2.50
N SER A 230 3.47 31.63 3.45
CA SER A 230 4.92 31.43 3.63
C SER A 230 5.53 30.54 2.53
N THR A 231 4.78 29.52 2.08
CA THR A 231 5.06 28.81 0.83
C THR A 231 5.03 29.77 -0.35
N SER A 232 3.98 30.59 -0.49
CA SER A 232 3.87 31.60 -1.57
C SER A 232 5.02 32.62 -1.57
N THR A 233 5.56 33.02 -0.41
CA THR A 233 6.66 33.99 -0.31
C THR A 233 8.00 33.38 -0.74
N SER A 234 8.25 32.10 -0.42
CA SER A 234 9.43 31.38 -0.94
C SER A 234 9.33 31.09 -2.45
N VAL A 235 8.12 30.84 -2.94
CA VAL A 235 7.83 30.71 -4.38
C VAL A 235 8.00 32.04 -5.11
N LEU A 236 7.56 33.17 -4.56
CA LEU A 236 7.75 34.51 -5.15
C LEU A 236 9.22 34.92 -5.25
N ALA A 237 10.04 34.62 -4.24
CA ALA A 237 11.49 34.85 -4.28
C ALA A 237 12.17 34.03 -5.40
N THR A 238 11.58 32.90 -5.81
CA THR A 238 12.07 32.04 -6.89
C THR A 238 11.47 32.41 -8.25
N ALA A 239 10.22 32.90 -8.28
CA ALA A 239 9.48 33.30 -9.48
C ALA A 239 9.97 34.65 -10.06
N ALA A 240 10.50 35.55 -9.23
CA ALA A 240 11.08 36.82 -9.67
C ALA A 240 12.27 36.67 -10.65
N ALA A 241 12.83 35.46 -10.78
CA ALA A 241 13.90 35.15 -11.73
C ALA A 241 13.43 34.72 -13.13
N ASN A 242 12.15 34.35 -13.33
CA ASN A 242 11.62 33.89 -14.63
C ASN A 242 10.11 34.16 -14.76
N ALA A 243 9.72 35.34 -15.25
CA ALA A 243 8.32 35.64 -15.58
C ALA A 243 8.16 36.55 -16.80
N THR A 244 7.66 35.97 -17.90
CA THR A 244 6.83 36.66 -18.91
C THR A 244 5.85 35.65 -19.52
N GLY A 245 4.56 35.71 -19.15
CA GLY A 245 3.49 35.03 -19.92
C GLY A 245 2.50 34.14 -19.15
N ASN A 246 1.65 34.77 -18.33
CA ASN A 246 0.31 34.38 -17.83
C ASN A 246 -0.60 33.62 -18.84
N ASP A 247 -1.68 32.91 -18.48
CA ASP A 247 -2.26 32.49 -17.18
C ASP A 247 -3.24 31.30 -17.38
N ASP A 248 -3.66 30.71 -16.26
CA ASP A 248 -4.99 30.12 -15.93
C ASP A 248 -4.84 28.79 -15.16
N VAL A 249 -4.98 28.86 -13.82
CA VAL A 249 -4.90 27.73 -12.89
C VAL A 249 -6.10 27.78 -11.95
N ALA A 250 -6.92 26.72 -11.95
CA ALA A 250 -7.93 26.50 -10.92
C ALA A 250 -7.29 25.91 -9.65
N VAL A 251 -7.77 26.31 -8.48
CA VAL A 251 -7.20 25.96 -7.17
C VAL A 251 -8.04 24.87 -6.51
N ASP A 252 -7.47 23.67 -6.34
CA ASP A 252 -8.10 22.57 -5.61
C ASP A 252 -7.83 22.65 -4.10
N ALA A 253 -8.92 22.75 -3.35
CA ALA A 253 -9.19 22.15 -2.04
C ALA A 253 -8.03 21.53 -1.21
N ILE A 254 -7.71 22.13 -0.05
CA ILE A 254 -6.90 21.50 1.01
C ILE A 254 -7.81 20.74 1.99
N ASP A 255 -7.43 19.49 2.30
CA ASP A 255 -8.07 18.65 3.32
C ASP A 255 -7.73 19.14 4.74
N VAL A 256 -8.75 19.60 5.47
CA VAL A 256 -8.61 20.26 6.79
C VAL A 256 -8.61 19.27 7.97
N HIS A 257 -8.95 18.00 7.76
CA HIS A 257 -9.19 17.07 8.87
C HIS A 257 -7.94 16.49 9.57
N CYS A 258 -6.73 16.96 9.27
CA CYS A 258 -5.47 16.43 9.83
C CYS A 258 -4.36 17.45 10.18
N LEU A 259 -4.63 18.76 10.30
CA LEU A 259 -3.57 19.77 10.54
C LEU A 259 -3.46 20.25 12.00
N PHE A 260 -3.23 19.33 12.93
CA PHE A 260 -2.59 19.60 14.22
C PHE A 260 -1.60 18.48 14.55
N VAL A 261 -0.31 18.73 14.31
CA VAL A 261 0.91 18.39 15.10
C VAL A 261 2.10 18.73 14.19
N ASP A 262 2.71 19.90 14.39
CA ASP A 262 4.18 20.06 14.35
C ASP A 262 4.60 21.41 14.98
N PRO A 263 5.18 21.41 16.18
CA PRO A 263 5.86 22.56 16.74
C PRO A 263 7.39 22.34 16.78
N THR A 264 8.16 23.06 15.95
CA THR A 264 9.25 23.98 16.38
C THR A 264 10.17 24.43 15.24
N GLN A 265 10.15 25.72 14.93
CA GLN A 265 11.38 26.48 14.64
C GLN A 265 11.29 27.87 15.29
N ALA A 266 11.74 27.96 16.54
CA ALA A 266 12.04 29.22 17.21
C ALA A 266 13.54 29.24 17.52
N SER A 267 14.33 29.80 16.62
CA SER A 267 15.75 30.05 16.82
C SER A 267 15.95 31.21 17.79
N VAL A 268 16.47 30.93 19.00
CA VAL A 268 16.98 31.95 19.92
C VAL A 268 18.50 31.95 19.82
N GLU A 269 19.06 33.06 19.33
CA GLU A 269 20.51 33.31 19.39
C GLU A 269 20.95 33.59 20.84
N PRO A 270 22.19 33.22 21.23
CA PRO A 270 22.72 33.53 22.54
C PRO A 270 23.35 34.92 22.55
N ASN A 271 23.11 35.72 23.60
CA ASN A 271 24.07 36.74 24.00
C ASN A 271 24.07 37.04 25.50
N SER A 272 25.24 36.75 26.09
CA SER A 272 25.99 37.57 27.06
C SER A 272 25.32 38.21 28.29
N GLU A 273 25.98 37.95 29.42
CA GLU A 273 26.32 38.91 30.49
C GLU A 273 25.30 39.28 31.60
N SER A 274 25.45 38.52 32.70
CA SER A 274 26.01 39.05 33.98
C SER A 274 25.09 39.59 35.08
N ILE A 275 25.66 39.59 36.30
CA ILE A 275 25.28 40.33 37.53
C ILE A 275 24.26 39.65 38.48
N GLU A 276 24.84 38.93 39.45
CA GLU A 276 24.37 38.72 40.85
C GLU A 276 24.31 40.07 41.64
N PRO A 277 23.83 40.19 42.91
CA PRO A 277 23.32 39.16 43.84
C PRO A 277 22.10 39.51 44.75
N GLY A 278 21.60 38.49 45.46
CA GLY A 278 21.01 38.62 46.82
C GLY A 278 19.49 38.79 46.93
N ARG A 279 18.87 38.70 48.12
CA ARG A 279 19.31 38.14 49.42
C ARG A 279 18.11 38.09 50.38
N ARG A 280 17.91 36.96 51.10
CA ARG A 280 17.03 36.78 52.31
C ARG A 280 15.51 36.92 52.08
N GLY A 281 14.63 36.14 52.72
CA GLY A 281 14.86 34.98 53.60
C GLY A 281 13.81 34.89 54.75
N LYS A 282 13.91 33.82 55.57
CA LYS A 282 13.11 33.53 56.79
C LYS A 282 11.63 33.21 56.52
N GLU A 283 10.91 32.37 57.27
CA GLU A 283 11.10 31.47 58.43
C GLU A 283 9.95 30.41 58.32
N GLY A 284 9.91 29.21 58.94
CA GLY A 284 10.77 28.48 59.89
C GLY A 284 10.00 27.23 60.42
N ASN A 285 10.67 26.39 61.23
CA ASN A 285 10.12 25.35 62.12
C ASN A 285 9.44 24.06 61.57
N GLU A 286 10.29 23.02 61.50
CA GLU A 286 10.09 21.66 62.07
C GLU A 286 9.59 21.65 63.55
N PRO A 287 9.41 20.49 64.24
CA PRO A 287 8.94 19.14 63.83
C PRO A 287 7.94 18.51 64.86
N GLY A 288 7.49 17.25 64.65
CA GLY A 288 6.85 16.48 65.74
C GLY A 288 6.34 15.07 65.38
N LYS A 289 7.01 14.01 65.88
CA LYS A 289 6.51 12.61 65.89
C LYS A 289 5.60 12.36 67.10
N ILE A 290 4.77 11.30 67.08
CA ILE A 290 4.52 10.36 68.22
C ILE A 290 3.75 9.10 67.76
N TYR A 291 3.71 8.08 68.63
CA TYR A 291 3.50 6.64 68.38
C TYR A 291 2.05 6.10 68.45
N LEU A 292 1.85 4.93 67.82
CA LEU A 292 1.13 3.69 68.21
C LEU A 292 0.32 3.66 69.54
N PRO A 293 -0.81 2.89 69.62
CA PRO A 293 -0.72 1.44 69.93
C PRO A 293 -1.78 0.52 69.26
N ALA A 294 -1.66 -0.80 69.52
CA ALA A 294 -2.59 -1.86 69.11
C ALA A 294 -2.93 -2.81 70.27
N ILE A 295 -4.20 -3.23 70.39
CA ILE A 295 -4.80 -4.24 71.30
C ILE A 295 -6.17 -4.64 70.68
N ASP A 296 -6.81 -5.80 70.86
CA ASP A 296 -6.45 -7.24 70.79
C ASP A 296 -7.81 -8.03 70.79
N GLY A 297 -7.84 -9.32 70.45
CA GLY A 297 -9.06 -10.14 70.59
C GLY A 297 -9.09 -11.46 69.82
N ARG A 298 -8.99 -12.59 70.54
CA ARG A 298 -9.09 -13.98 70.02
C ARG A 298 -10.46 -14.63 70.30
N LEU A 299 -10.60 -15.86 69.77
CA LEU A 299 -11.59 -16.93 70.07
C LEU A 299 -12.93 -16.82 69.29
N GLN A 300 -13.59 -17.93 68.87
CA GLN A 300 -13.31 -19.35 69.09
C GLN A 300 -13.75 -20.28 67.93
N ILE A 301 -13.31 -21.53 68.00
CA ILE A 301 -13.55 -22.67 67.10
C ILE A 301 -14.95 -23.28 67.31
N SER A 302 -15.58 -23.80 66.25
CA SER A 302 -16.51 -24.94 66.34
C SER A 302 -16.45 -25.80 65.07
N THR A 303 -16.44 -27.12 65.23
CA THR A 303 -16.11 -28.10 64.19
C THR A 303 -17.15 -29.22 64.08
N THR A 304 -17.58 -29.54 62.84
CA THR A 304 -17.84 -30.91 62.33
C THR A 304 -19.03 -31.73 62.92
N PRO A 305 -19.39 -32.94 62.39
CA PRO A 305 -19.63 -33.35 60.99
C PRO A 305 -20.87 -34.30 60.84
N VAL A 306 -20.83 -35.20 59.83
CA VAL A 306 -21.68 -36.41 59.55
C VAL A 306 -22.97 -36.14 58.74
N GLY A 307 -23.32 -36.89 57.69
CA GLY A 307 -22.54 -37.89 56.95
C GLY A 307 -23.37 -38.77 55.95
N LEU A 308 -22.68 -39.22 54.89
CA LEU A 308 -22.70 -40.57 54.28
C LEU A 308 -24.00 -41.22 53.72
N ARG A 309 -24.08 -41.25 52.39
CA ARG A 309 -24.07 -42.47 51.51
C ARG A 309 -24.17 -41.99 50.05
N SER A 310 -23.21 -42.17 49.14
CA SER A 310 -22.37 -43.32 48.75
C SER A 310 -23.14 -44.46 48.07
N LYS A 311 -22.93 -44.57 46.76
CA LYS A 311 -22.53 -45.83 46.12
C LYS A 311 -21.69 -45.55 44.86
N GLU A 312 -20.53 -46.20 44.79
CA GLU A 312 -19.79 -46.41 43.54
C GLU A 312 -20.65 -47.24 42.55
N GLU A 313 -20.31 -47.46 41.28
CA GLU A 313 -19.03 -47.85 40.64
C GLU A 313 -19.32 -47.74 39.11
N THR A 314 -18.43 -47.36 38.18
CA THR A 314 -17.12 -47.92 37.81
C THR A 314 -16.42 -46.94 36.85
N LYS A 315 -15.08 -47.01 36.73
CA LYS A 315 -14.34 -46.52 35.55
C LYS A 315 -13.68 -47.69 34.84
N PRO A 316 -13.54 -47.63 33.52
CA PRO A 316 -12.21 -47.81 32.96
C PRO A 316 -11.77 -46.63 32.09
N LEU A 317 -10.45 -46.50 31.91
CA LEU A 317 -9.87 -45.69 30.84
C LEU A 317 -10.15 -46.33 29.47
N LEU A 318 -9.88 -45.56 28.42
CA LEU A 318 -10.23 -45.77 27.00
C LEU A 318 -11.72 -45.45 26.69
N PRO A 319 -12.05 -44.45 25.84
CA PRO A 319 -11.16 -43.52 25.13
C PRO A 319 -11.53 -42.04 25.32
N LEU A 320 -10.60 -41.29 25.94
CA LEU A 320 -10.38 -39.86 25.68
C LEU A 320 -9.98 -39.59 24.19
N LEU A 321 -10.00 -40.63 23.35
CA LEU A 321 -9.72 -40.67 21.92
C LEU A 321 -10.99 -40.77 21.04
N PHE A 322 -12.20 -40.80 21.62
CA PHE A 322 -13.47 -40.87 20.85
C PHE A 322 -14.36 -39.62 20.94
N PHE A 323 -14.19 -38.76 21.96
CA PHE A 323 -14.91 -37.47 22.04
C PHE A 323 -14.02 -36.27 21.73
N LEU A 324 -12.73 -36.29 22.11
CA LEU A 324 -11.75 -35.35 21.56
C LEU A 324 -11.50 -35.56 20.06
N SER A 325 -11.94 -36.68 19.47
CA SER A 325 -11.97 -36.88 18.01
C SER A 325 -13.30 -36.50 17.35
N PHE A 326 -14.33 -36.10 18.11
CA PHE A 326 -15.62 -35.67 17.55
C PHE A 326 -15.81 -34.14 17.64
N SER A 327 -15.37 -33.50 18.73
CA SER A 327 -15.30 -32.02 18.79
C SER A 327 -14.12 -31.46 17.99
N ALA A 328 -12.99 -32.18 17.90
CA ALA A 328 -11.95 -31.85 16.92
C ALA A 328 -12.40 -32.09 15.47
N LEU A 329 -13.35 -33.01 15.21
CA LEU A 329 -13.95 -33.18 13.88
C LEU A 329 -14.75 -31.94 13.46
N LEU A 330 -15.56 -31.39 14.37
CA LEU A 330 -16.33 -30.15 14.11
C LEU A 330 -15.44 -28.93 13.87
N LEU A 331 -14.26 -28.87 14.50
CA LEU A 331 -13.26 -27.84 14.21
C LEU A 331 -12.44 -28.14 12.93
N PHE A 332 -12.25 -29.41 12.56
CA PHE A 332 -11.74 -29.79 11.24
C PHE A 332 -12.70 -29.37 10.11
N PHE A 333 -14.02 -29.48 10.34
CA PHE A 333 -15.06 -29.06 9.41
C PHE A 333 -15.24 -27.54 9.26
N TYR A 334 -14.62 -26.72 10.12
CA TYR A 334 -14.67 -25.24 10.00
C TYR A 334 -13.30 -24.59 9.71
N HIS A 335 -12.20 -25.35 9.64
CA HIS A 335 -10.88 -24.77 9.40
C HIS A 335 -9.91 -25.54 8.48
N SER A 336 -10.26 -26.72 7.93
CA SER A 336 -9.43 -27.36 6.88
C SER A 336 -10.19 -28.32 5.95
N SER A 337 -11.01 -27.75 5.06
CA SER A 337 -11.36 -28.26 3.72
C SER A 337 -12.05 -27.11 2.98
N SER A 338 -11.54 -26.54 1.88
CA SER A 338 -10.69 -27.14 0.83
C SER A 338 -11.27 -28.43 0.25
N SER A 339 -12.58 -28.47 0.03
CA SER A 339 -13.20 -28.91 -1.23
C SER A 339 -14.73 -28.90 -1.14
N SER A 340 -15.37 -28.63 -2.28
CA SER A 340 -16.82 -28.80 -2.48
C SER A 340 -17.74 -28.12 -1.44
N LEU A 341 -17.77 -26.79 -1.47
CA LEU A 341 -19.09 -26.21 -1.72
C LEU A 341 -19.55 -26.85 -3.03
N LEU A 342 -20.69 -27.53 -3.01
CA LEU A 342 -21.45 -27.72 -4.23
C LEU A 342 -21.83 -26.32 -4.73
N LEU A 343 -20.92 -25.72 -5.51
CA LEU A 343 -21.34 -25.27 -6.83
C LEU A 343 -22.34 -26.32 -7.30
N SER A 344 -23.59 -25.93 -7.51
CA SER A 344 -24.36 -26.62 -8.52
C SER A 344 -23.44 -26.70 -9.73
N SER A 345 -23.14 -27.90 -10.20
CA SER A 345 -22.36 -28.07 -11.42
C SER A 345 -23.23 -27.71 -12.64
N SER A 346 -23.69 -26.45 -12.66
CA SER A 346 -23.31 -25.53 -13.72
C SER A 346 -21.78 -25.50 -13.84
N SER A 347 -21.21 -26.63 -14.25
CA SER A 347 -20.12 -26.65 -15.20
C SER A 347 -20.67 -26.04 -16.50
N ASN A 348 -20.84 -24.72 -16.49
CA ASN A 348 -20.62 -23.95 -17.71
C ASN A 348 -19.13 -24.14 -17.98
N PRO A 349 -18.72 -24.89 -19.02
CA PRO A 349 -17.30 -25.21 -19.22
C PRO A 349 -16.46 -23.97 -19.56
N ASN A 350 -17.13 -22.84 -19.82
CA ASN A 350 -16.57 -21.53 -20.06
C ASN A 350 -17.13 -20.55 -19.02
N PRO A 351 -16.30 -19.96 -18.12
CA PRO A 351 -16.72 -18.79 -17.36
C PRO A 351 -17.12 -17.67 -18.31
N ARG A 352 -18.22 -16.96 -17.99
CA ARG A 352 -18.73 -15.87 -18.82
C ARG A 352 -18.16 -14.56 -18.33
N PHE A 353 -17.40 -13.90 -19.20
CA PHE A 353 -16.86 -12.56 -18.98
C PHE A 353 -17.40 -11.59 -20.05
N THR A 354 -17.40 -10.31 -19.71
CA THR A 354 -17.71 -9.21 -20.63
C THR A 354 -16.42 -8.70 -21.25
N PHE A 355 -16.35 -8.65 -22.58
CA PHE A 355 -15.20 -8.09 -23.31
C PHE A 355 -15.62 -6.80 -24.02
N ILE A 356 -14.90 -5.71 -23.73
CA ILE A 356 -15.20 -4.38 -24.25
C ILE A 356 -13.99 -3.85 -25.02
N ILE A 357 -14.17 -3.60 -26.32
CA ILE A 357 -13.19 -2.88 -27.13
C ILE A 357 -13.36 -1.38 -26.85
N LYS A 358 -12.28 -0.72 -26.45
CA LYS A 358 -12.21 0.74 -26.24
C LYS A 358 -11.37 1.33 -27.38
N LEU A 359 -12.02 1.95 -28.35
CA LEU A 359 -11.37 2.58 -29.50
C LEU A 359 -11.22 4.08 -29.29
N LEU A 360 -9.99 4.56 -29.22
CA LEU A 360 -9.63 5.97 -29.05
C LEU A 360 -9.38 6.60 -30.43
N THR A 361 -10.04 7.72 -30.75
CA THR A 361 -9.87 8.43 -32.03
C THR A 361 -10.08 9.93 -31.89
N PHE A 362 -9.48 10.68 -32.82
CA PHE A 362 -9.58 12.15 -32.86
C PHE A 362 -9.91 12.69 -34.26
N ASP A 363 -8.90 12.91 -35.12
CA ASP A 363 -9.05 13.59 -36.41
C ASP A 363 -8.55 12.78 -37.63
N ARG A 364 -8.17 11.51 -37.42
CA ARG A 364 -7.50 10.65 -38.42
C ARG A 364 -8.46 9.67 -39.11
N ILE A 365 -9.39 10.17 -39.91
CA ILE A 365 -10.50 9.39 -40.50
C ILE A 365 -10.06 8.15 -41.31
N ASP A 366 -8.95 8.20 -42.05
CA ASP A 366 -8.49 7.06 -42.86
C ASP A 366 -7.80 5.98 -42.01
N SER A 367 -7.07 6.39 -40.97
CA SER A 367 -6.54 5.51 -39.92
C SER A 367 -7.70 4.81 -39.20
N LEU A 368 -8.67 5.58 -38.70
CA LEU A 368 -9.89 5.08 -38.06
C LEU A 368 -10.62 4.06 -38.95
N ARG A 369 -10.76 4.35 -40.26
CA ARG A 369 -11.40 3.42 -41.21
C ARG A 369 -10.64 2.09 -41.33
N ARG A 370 -9.31 2.11 -41.30
CA ARG A 370 -8.47 0.89 -41.31
C ARG A 370 -8.64 0.11 -40.00
N CYS A 371 -8.54 0.78 -38.86
CA CYS A 371 -8.71 0.17 -37.54
C CYS A 371 -10.10 -0.49 -37.41
N LEU A 372 -11.19 0.24 -37.73
CA LEU A 372 -12.57 -0.28 -37.72
C LEU A 372 -12.78 -1.48 -38.66
N ARG A 373 -12.16 -1.48 -39.85
CA ARG A 373 -12.21 -2.64 -40.77
C ARG A 373 -11.53 -3.86 -40.17
N SER A 374 -10.37 -3.69 -39.53
CA SER A 374 -9.66 -4.80 -38.88
C SER A 374 -10.43 -5.37 -37.68
N LEU A 375 -11.04 -4.50 -36.86
CA LEU A 375 -11.92 -4.89 -35.76
C LEU A 375 -13.16 -5.67 -36.25
N ALA A 376 -13.79 -5.23 -37.34
CA ALA A 376 -14.96 -5.90 -37.92
C ALA A 376 -14.63 -7.21 -38.66
N ALA A 377 -13.36 -7.48 -38.96
CA ALA A 377 -12.90 -8.68 -39.67
C ALA A 377 -12.48 -9.83 -38.73
N ALA A 378 -12.50 -9.64 -37.41
CA ALA A 378 -11.99 -10.61 -36.45
C ALA A 378 -12.97 -11.75 -36.11
N ASP A 379 -12.41 -12.93 -35.79
CA ASP A 379 -13.16 -14.08 -35.29
C ASP A 379 -13.47 -13.90 -33.79
N TYR A 380 -14.70 -13.44 -33.51
CA TYR A 380 -15.24 -13.33 -32.16
C TYR A 380 -15.79 -14.66 -31.60
N THR A 381 -15.65 -15.77 -32.33
CA THR A 381 -16.12 -17.12 -31.95
C THR A 381 -17.61 -17.23 -31.56
N GLY A 382 -18.42 -16.25 -31.99
CA GLY A 382 -19.84 -16.12 -31.64
C GLY A 382 -20.13 -15.49 -30.27
N ASP A 383 -19.11 -15.03 -29.54
CA ASP A 383 -19.30 -14.38 -28.24
C ASP A 383 -19.88 -12.96 -28.37
N ARG A 384 -20.47 -12.47 -27.28
CA ARG A 384 -20.93 -11.09 -27.18
C ARG A 384 -19.74 -10.17 -26.84
N VAL A 385 -19.39 -9.27 -27.77
CA VAL A 385 -18.28 -8.34 -27.64
C VAL A 385 -18.75 -6.91 -27.93
N HIS A 386 -18.53 -6.03 -26.96
CA HIS A 386 -18.95 -4.63 -27.02
C HIS A 386 -17.90 -3.75 -27.69
N LEU A 387 -18.35 -2.71 -28.39
CA LEU A 387 -17.48 -1.70 -29.00
C LEU A 387 -17.85 -0.31 -28.50
N HIS A 388 -16.94 0.32 -27.76
CA HIS A 388 -17.05 1.71 -27.36
C HIS A 388 -16.07 2.53 -28.21
N VAL A 389 -16.59 3.49 -28.98
CA VAL A 389 -15.76 4.42 -29.77
C VAL A 389 -15.74 5.76 -29.05
N LEU A 390 -14.56 6.16 -28.56
CA LEU A 390 -14.31 7.40 -27.86
C LEU A 390 -13.71 8.41 -28.85
N VAL A 391 -14.52 9.40 -29.22
CA VAL A 391 -14.20 10.45 -30.19
C VAL A 391 -13.90 11.74 -29.42
N ASP A 392 -12.63 12.13 -29.39
CA ASP A 392 -12.19 13.36 -28.75
C ASP A 392 -12.58 14.58 -29.59
N HIS A 393 -12.84 15.73 -28.96
CA HIS A 393 -13.15 16.95 -29.71
C HIS A 393 -11.87 17.72 -30.10
N PHE A 394 -11.97 18.68 -31.00
CA PHE A 394 -10.83 19.52 -31.38
C PHE A 394 -10.67 20.71 -30.44
N ARG A 395 -9.44 21.18 -30.25
CA ARG A 395 -9.18 22.44 -29.52
C ARG A 395 -9.44 23.64 -30.43
N PRO A 396 -10.33 24.59 -30.05
CA PRO A 396 -10.36 25.92 -30.66
C PRO A 396 -9.06 26.64 -30.28
N LEU A 397 -8.40 27.28 -31.25
CA LEU A 397 -7.29 28.19 -30.96
C LEU A 397 -7.85 29.61 -30.87
N ASN A 398 -7.36 30.43 -29.95
CA ASN A 398 -7.85 31.80 -29.70
C ASN A 398 -7.72 32.76 -30.90
N SER A 399 -7.06 32.33 -31.98
CA SER A 399 -6.91 33.03 -33.26
C SER A 399 -7.53 32.29 -34.47
N SER A 400 -8.39 31.29 -34.23
CA SER A 400 -9.03 30.52 -35.31
C SER A 400 -10.05 31.37 -36.06
N SER A 401 -9.92 31.47 -37.38
CA SER A 401 -10.99 32.01 -38.23
C SER A 401 -12.22 31.09 -38.22
N GLY A 402 -13.42 31.65 -38.44
CA GLY A 402 -14.66 30.87 -38.54
C GLY A 402 -14.53 29.68 -39.50
N ALA A 403 -14.01 29.93 -40.71
CA ALA A 403 -13.74 28.88 -41.71
C ALA A 403 -12.79 27.75 -41.23
N THR A 404 -11.89 28.04 -40.27
CA THR A 404 -11.04 27.00 -39.65
C THR A 404 -11.84 26.14 -38.67
N ILE A 405 -12.77 26.74 -37.94
CA ILE A 405 -13.67 26.05 -37.01
C ILE A 405 -14.67 25.21 -37.83
N ASP A 406 -15.28 25.78 -38.87
CA ASP A 406 -16.21 25.08 -39.78
C ASP A 406 -15.56 23.82 -40.40
N ARG A 407 -14.31 23.93 -40.87
CA ARG A 407 -13.56 22.78 -41.39
C ARG A 407 -13.36 21.68 -40.33
N LYS A 408 -12.97 22.05 -39.10
CA LYS A 408 -12.77 21.08 -38.01
C LYS A 408 -14.08 20.43 -37.53
N LEU A 409 -15.19 21.19 -37.54
CA LEU A 409 -16.54 20.66 -37.30
C LEU A 409 -16.93 19.66 -38.39
N GLU A 410 -16.65 19.96 -39.65
CA GLU A 410 -16.93 19.05 -40.77
C GLU A 410 -16.06 17.78 -40.72
N GLU A 411 -14.79 17.89 -40.33
CA GLU A 411 -13.92 16.73 -40.06
C GLU A 411 -14.47 15.84 -38.93
N SER A 412 -14.95 16.46 -37.85
CA SER A 412 -15.60 15.76 -36.73
C SER A 412 -16.89 15.05 -37.16
N ARG A 413 -17.75 15.73 -37.95
CA ARG A 413 -18.97 15.13 -38.53
C ARG A 413 -18.64 13.92 -39.38
N ARG A 414 -17.66 14.01 -40.29
CA ARG A 414 -17.25 12.90 -41.17
C ARG A 414 -16.73 11.68 -40.40
N ILE A 415 -16.15 11.88 -39.21
CA ILE A 415 -15.73 10.81 -38.30
C ILE A 415 -16.94 10.16 -37.63
N LEU A 416 -17.87 10.94 -37.09
CA LEU A 416 -19.13 10.42 -36.52
C LEU A 416 -19.93 9.64 -37.59
N ASP A 417 -20.06 10.20 -38.79
CA ASP A 417 -20.71 9.57 -39.95
C ASP A 417 -20.11 8.19 -40.30
N LEU A 418 -18.78 8.06 -40.21
CA LEU A 418 -18.08 6.79 -40.44
C LEU A 418 -18.39 5.77 -39.34
N VAL A 419 -18.39 6.21 -38.07
CA VAL A 419 -18.66 5.37 -36.90
C VAL A 419 -20.13 4.94 -36.86
N ASP A 420 -21.07 5.80 -37.20
CA ASP A 420 -22.51 5.50 -37.21
C ASP A 420 -22.86 4.47 -38.28
N ARG A 421 -22.28 4.60 -39.48
CA ARG A 421 -22.46 3.65 -40.59
C ARG A 421 -21.87 2.27 -40.32
N LEU A 422 -20.95 2.12 -39.35
CA LEU A 422 -20.42 0.82 -38.93
C LEU A 422 -21.52 -0.03 -38.28
N ARG A 423 -21.82 -1.19 -38.87
CA ARG A 423 -22.63 -2.23 -38.21
C ARG A 423 -21.73 -3.05 -37.28
N TRP A 424 -22.21 -3.31 -36.07
CA TRP A 424 -21.53 -4.14 -35.09
C TRP A 424 -22.44 -5.29 -34.66
N PRO A 425 -22.33 -6.48 -35.26
CA PRO A 425 -23.23 -7.60 -34.98
C PRO A 425 -22.85 -8.38 -33.71
N HIS A 426 -21.69 -8.10 -33.11
CA HIS A 426 -21.14 -8.87 -32.00
C HIS A 426 -21.62 -8.41 -30.62
N GLY A 427 -22.22 -7.23 -30.49
CA GLY A 427 -22.65 -6.71 -29.19
C GLY A 427 -23.08 -5.25 -29.29
N ASP A 428 -23.09 -4.52 -28.18
CA ASP A 428 -23.53 -3.13 -28.20
C ASP A 428 -22.42 -2.23 -28.76
N LYS A 429 -22.79 -1.33 -29.69
CA LYS A 429 -21.93 -0.24 -30.16
C LYS A 429 -22.34 1.05 -29.46
N ILE A 430 -21.43 1.64 -28.69
CA ILE A 430 -21.65 2.91 -27.98
C ILE A 430 -20.64 3.94 -28.50
N VAL A 431 -21.11 5.14 -28.83
CA VAL A 431 -20.28 6.25 -29.30
C VAL A 431 -20.23 7.31 -28.20
N HIS A 432 -19.04 7.62 -27.73
CA HIS A 432 -18.76 8.65 -26.74
C HIS A 432 -18.09 9.83 -27.45
N TYR A 433 -18.86 10.87 -27.77
CA TYR A 433 -18.34 12.09 -28.39
C TYR A 433 -18.18 13.18 -27.34
N ARG A 434 -16.96 13.71 -27.18
CA ARG A 434 -16.68 14.74 -26.18
C ARG A 434 -17.14 16.13 -26.60
N THR A 435 -17.45 16.96 -25.62
CA THR A 435 -17.74 18.40 -25.76
C THR A 435 -16.49 19.27 -25.79
N ALA A 436 -15.32 18.73 -25.41
CA ALA A 436 -14.03 19.42 -25.39
C ALA A 436 -12.88 18.45 -25.70
N ASN A 437 -11.73 19.00 -26.13
CA ASN A 437 -10.50 18.22 -26.33
C ASN A 437 -9.87 17.89 -24.98
N ALA A 438 -9.86 16.60 -24.59
CA ALA A 438 -9.13 16.19 -23.38
C ALA A 438 -7.72 15.65 -23.70
N GLY A 439 -7.47 15.24 -24.94
CA GLY A 439 -6.18 14.74 -25.39
C GLY A 439 -5.91 13.28 -25.00
N LEU A 440 -4.83 12.72 -25.56
CA LEU A 440 -4.56 11.28 -25.52
C LEU A 440 -4.39 10.70 -24.10
N GLN A 441 -3.80 11.46 -23.17
CA GLN A 441 -3.65 11.02 -21.78
C GLN A 441 -5.01 10.82 -21.08
N ALA A 442 -5.88 11.83 -21.16
CA ALA A 442 -7.22 11.78 -20.57
C ALA A 442 -8.11 10.74 -21.29
N GLN A 443 -8.00 10.61 -22.63
CA GLN A 443 -8.63 9.51 -23.38
C GLN A 443 -8.29 8.13 -22.80
N TRP A 444 -7.02 7.85 -22.52
CA TRP A 444 -6.61 6.57 -21.92
C TRP A 444 -7.09 6.38 -20.47
N LEU A 445 -7.02 7.42 -19.63
CA LEU A 445 -7.38 7.33 -18.21
C LEU A 445 -8.90 7.24 -17.99
N GLU A 446 -9.70 7.82 -18.88
CA GLU A 446 -11.18 7.78 -18.84
C GLU A 446 -11.79 6.64 -19.67
N ALA A 447 -11.00 5.93 -20.49
CA ALA A 447 -11.49 4.90 -21.41
C ALA A 447 -12.33 3.82 -20.71
N TRP A 448 -11.97 3.48 -19.47
CA TRP A 448 -12.57 2.39 -18.72
C TRP A 448 -12.41 2.52 -17.22
N TRP A 449 -13.48 2.20 -16.51
CA TRP A 449 -13.48 1.82 -15.10
C TRP A 449 -14.24 0.48 -14.98
N PRO A 450 -13.63 -0.59 -14.43
CA PRO A 450 -14.25 -1.90 -14.38
C PRO A 450 -15.46 -1.95 -13.44
N CYS A 451 -16.59 -2.41 -13.96
CA CYS A 451 -17.80 -2.63 -13.16
C CYS A 451 -17.79 -3.96 -12.38
N SER A 452 -16.96 -4.93 -12.79
CA SER A 452 -16.79 -6.22 -12.10
C SER A 452 -15.40 -6.83 -12.36
N ASP A 453 -15.09 -7.91 -11.65
CA ASP A 453 -13.90 -8.74 -11.88
C ASP A 453 -13.96 -9.57 -13.18
N ASP A 454 -15.17 -9.70 -13.75
CA ASP A 454 -15.46 -10.45 -14.98
C ASP A 454 -15.62 -9.52 -16.20
N GLU A 455 -15.19 -8.27 -16.10
CA GLU A 455 -15.17 -7.30 -17.19
C GLU A 455 -13.73 -7.00 -17.61
N PHE A 456 -13.46 -7.07 -18.93
CA PHE A 456 -12.14 -6.85 -19.51
C PHE A 456 -12.22 -5.80 -20.62
N ALA A 457 -11.32 -4.82 -20.56
CA ALA A 457 -11.17 -3.83 -21.63
C ALA A 457 -9.95 -4.12 -22.51
N PHE A 458 -10.15 -4.08 -23.82
CA PHE A 458 -9.08 -4.10 -24.81
C PHE A 458 -9.01 -2.75 -25.51
N VAL A 459 -7.94 -2.00 -25.25
CA VAL A 459 -7.79 -0.61 -25.70
C VAL A 459 -6.97 -0.54 -26.98
N VAL A 460 -7.49 0.21 -27.96
CA VAL A 460 -6.91 0.40 -29.30
C VAL A 460 -7.01 1.85 -29.72
N GLU A 461 -6.00 2.33 -30.43
CA GLU A 461 -5.97 3.67 -31.05
C GLU A 461 -6.32 3.59 -32.54
N ASP A 462 -6.75 4.71 -33.13
CA ASP A 462 -7.16 4.76 -34.54
C ASP A 462 -6.05 4.50 -35.57
N ASP A 463 -4.76 4.62 -35.20
CA ASP A 463 -3.65 4.27 -36.10
C ASP A 463 -3.26 2.78 -36.11
N LEU A 464 -3.95 1.95 -35.32
CA LEU A 464 -3.70 0.51 -35.27
C LEU A 464 -4.36 -0.26 -36.41
N GLU A 465 -3.86 -1.48 -36.62
CA GLU A 465 -4.50 -2.52 -37.43
C GLU A 465 -4.33 -3.87 -36.70
N LEU A 466 -5.41 -4.64 -36.60
CA LEU A 466 -5.43 -5.89 -35.84
C LEU A 466 -5.54 -7.13 -36.73
N SER A 467 -4.94 -8.21 -36.26
CA SER A 467 -5.12 -9.54 -36.81
C SER A 467 -6.56 -10.02 -36.65
N PRO A 468 -7.16 -10.69 -37.65
CA PRO A 468 -8.43 -11.38 -37.48
C PRO A 468 -8.45 -12.40 -36.32
N LEU A 469 -7.28 -12.89 -35.90
CA LEU A 469 -7.09 -13.91 -34.86
C LEU A 469 -7.05 -13.32 -33.42
N TYR A 470 -7.04 -11.99 -33.28
CA TYR A 470 -6.68 -11.31 -32.03
C TYR A 470 -7.60 -11.67 -30.85
N TYR A 471 -8.91 -11.69 -31.07
CA TYR A 471 -9.89 -11.89 -30.00
C TYR A 471 -9.81 -13.32 -29.45
N LYS A 472 -9.83 -14.32 -30.32
CA LYS A 472 -9.73 -15.74 -29.97
C LYS A 472 -8.45 -16.06 -29.19
N PHE A 473 -7.34 -15.38 -29.53
CA PHE A 473 -6.10 -15.46 -28.76
C PHE A 473 -6.24 -14.83 -27.35
N LEU A 474 -6.76 -13.60 -27.25
CA LEU A 474 -6.98 -12.94 -25.95
C LEU A 474 -7.97 -13.70 -25.05
N LYS A 475 -9.05 -14.25 -25.61
CA LYS A 475 -9.99 -15.16 -24.91
C LYS A 475 -9.24 -16.36 -24.34
N GLY A 476 -8.34 -16.98 -25.11
CA GLY A 476 -7.45 -18.04 -24.65
C GLY A 476 -6.59 -17.61 -23.45
N LEU A 477 -5.98 -16.41 -23.49
CA LEU A 477 -5.19 -15.88 -22.37
C LEU A 477 -6.03 -15.61 -21.12
N ILE A 478 -7.23 -15.03 -21.25
CA ILE A 478 -8.15 -14.77 -20.14
C ILE A 478 -8.56 -16.08 -19.47
N LEU A 479 -9.04 -17.05 -20.25
CA LEU A 479 -9.42 -18.36 -19.74
C LEU A 479 -8.24 -19.08 -19.07
N LYS A 480 -7.02 -18.96 -19.62
CA LYS A 480 -5.85 -19.70 -19.15
C LYS A 480 -5.08 -19.05 -17.99
N TYR A 481 -5.05 -17.71 -17.88
CA TYR A 481 -4.25 -17.02 -16.87
C TYR A 481 -5.06 -16.14 -15.90
N TYR A 482 -6.36 -15.97 -16.14
CA TYR A 482 -7.27 -15.32 -15.19
C TYR A 482 -8.17 -16.33 -14.47
N TYR A 483 -8.82 -17.25 -15.21
CA TYR A 483 -9.82 -18.15 -14.65
C TYR A 483 -9.33 -19.54 -14.22
N ASP A 484 -8.27 -20.08 -14.82
CA ASP A 484 -7.67 -21.36 -14.42
C ASP A 484 -6.84 -21.19 -13.14
N PRO A 485 -7.25 -21.71 -11.96
CA PRO A 485 -6.57 -21.46 -10.70
C PRO A 485 -5.15 -22.03 -10.64
N ALA A 486 -4.83 -23.05 -11.46
CA ALA A 486 -3.48 -23.62 -11.53
C ALA A 486 -2.51 -22.75 -12.36
N ASN A 487 -3.02 -21.71 -13.02
CA ASN A 487 -2.28 -20.81 -13.89
C ASN A 487 -2.58 -19.32 -13.63
N TYR A 488 -3.43 -19.02 -12.65
CA TYR A 488 -3.69 -17.67 -12.18
C TYR A 488 -2.48 -17.07 -11.45
N ASN A 489 -2.22 -15.78 -11.67
CA ASN A 489 -1.26 -15.03 -10.87
C ASN A 489 -1.66 -13.54 -10.77
N PRO A 490 -1.81 -12.98 -9.56
CA PRO A 490 -2.29 -11.61 -9.37
C PRO A 490 -1.27 -10.52 -9.77
N SER A 491 -0.03 -10.87 -10.09
CA SER A 491 0.95 -9.94 -10.67
C SER A 491 0.80 -9.75 -12.19
N ILE A 492 -0.10 -10.46 -12.84
CA ILE A 492 -0.38 -10.29 -14.28
C ILE A 492 -1.46 -9.22 -14.44
N TYR A 493 -1.16 -8.12 -15.13
CA TYR A 493 -2.12 -7.02 -15.32
C TYR A 493 -2.84 -7.02 -16.67
N GLY A 494 -2.44 -7.92 -17.58
CA GLY A 494 -3.03 -8.02 -18.90
C GLY A 494 -2.10 -8.63 -19.93
N ALA A 495 -2.37 -8.31 -21.20
CA ALA A 495 -1.59 -8.77 -22.34
C ALA A 495 -1.48 -7.66 -23.40
N SER A 496 -0.32 -7.54 -24.05
CA SER A 496 -0.17 -6.69 -25.24
C SER A 496 0.00 -7.52 -26.50
N LEU A 497 -0.68 -7.11 -27.55
CA LEU A 497 -0.64 -7.74 -28.87
C LEU A 497 0.43 -7.14 -29.81
N GLN A 498 1.09 -6.07 -29.37
CA GLN A 498 2.25 -5.50 -30.06
C GLN A 498 3.49 -6.37 -29.84
N ARG A 499 4.46 -6.29 -30.76
CA ARG A 499 5.79 -6.88 -30.55
C ARG A 499 6.72 -5.92 -29.78
N PRO A 500 7.22 -6.26 -28.59
CA PRO A 500 8.17 -5.41 -27.88
C PRO A 500 9.55 -5.50 -28.56
N ARG A 501 10.08 -4.37 -29.04
CA ARG A 501 11.29 -4.35 -29.90
C ARG A 501 12.59 -4.05 -29.15
N PHE A 502 12.50 -3.30 -28.05
CA PHE A 502 13.66 -2.77 -27.32
C PHE A 502 13.48 -2.99 -25.82
N VAL A 503 14.61 -3.27 -25.16
CA VAL A 503 14.72 -3.31 -23.70
C VAL A 503 14.67 -1.89 -23.15
N ALA A 504 13.87 -1.64 -22.11
CA ALA A 504 13.84 -0.35 -21.44
C ALA A 504 15.04 -0.16 -20.50
N GLY A 505 16.06 0.57 -20.96
CA GLY A 505 17.26 0.93 -20.19
C GLY A 505 18.27 1.68 -21.06
N LYS A 506 19.09 2.57 -20.48
CA LYS A 506 19.96 3.61 -21.08
C LYS A 506 20.56 3.41 -22.51
N ASN A 507 20.71 2.19 -23.00
CA ASN A 507 21.29 1.86 -24.31
C ASN A 507 20.28 1.38 -25.38
N GLY A 508 19.02 1.11 -25.03
CA GLY A 508 17.98 0.72 -26.00
C GLY A 508 18.28 -0.55 -26.79
N ASN A 509 18.84 -1.57 -26.14
CA ASN A 509 19.21 -2.84 -26.77
C ASN A 509 17.99 -3.48 -27.46
N LYS A 510 18.20 -4.11 -28.62
CA LYS A 510 17.18 -4.98 -29.22
C LYS A 510 16.86 -6.12 -28.26
N LEU A 511 15.58 -6.36 -28.03
CA LEU A 511 15.07 -7.41 -27.19
C LEU A 511 15.32 -8.77 -27.86
N GLN A 512 15.93 -9.72 -27.14
CA GLN A 512 16.37 -11.02 -27.67
C GLN A 512 15.55 -12.15 -27.05
N VAL A 513 14.48 -12.57 -27.73
CA VAL A 513 13.68 -13.74 -27.33
C VAL A 513 14.19 -14.97 -28.05
N GLY A 514 14.33 -16.10 -27.34
CA GLY A 514 14.64 -17.39 -27.97
C GLY A 514 13.54 -17.80 -28.95
N SER A 515 13.90 -18.39 -30.09
CA SER A 515 12.97 -18.73 -31.18
C SER A 515 11.81 -19.64 -30.77
N GLU A 516 12.00 -20.48 -29.75
CA GLU A 516 10.96 -21.37 -29.21
C GLU A 516 10.00 -20.67 -28.23
N THR A 517 10.41 -19.53 -27.65
CA THR A 517 9.61 -18.78 -26.68
C THR A 517 8.61 -17.89 -27.43
N ARG A 518 7.39 -18.40 -27.62
CA ARG A 518 6.28 -17.76 -28.35
C ARG A 518 5.46 -16.79 -27.49
N ILE A 519 5.33 -17.07 -26.20
CA ILE A 519 4.65 -16.25 -25.20
C ILE A 519 5.62 -16.08 -24.02
N PHE A 520 5.64 -14.91 -23.40
CA PHE A 520 6.46 -14.60 -22.23
C PHE A 520 5.84 -13.46 -21.42
N LEU A 521 6.32 -13.26 -20.19
CA LEU A 521 5.97 -12.12 -19.34
C LEU A 521 7.10 -11.11 -19.31
N TYR A 522 6.78 -9.82 -19.36
CA TYR A 522 7.76 -8.73 -19.27
C TYR A 522 7.19 -7.59 -18.39
N GLN A 523 8.01 -7.03 -17.50
CA GLN A 523 7.68 -5.83 -16.72
C GLN A 523 7.74 -4.56 -17.60
N MET A 524 6.91 -4.50 -18.63
CA MET A 524 6.77 -3.34 -19.51
C MET A 524 5.34 -3.25 -20.03
N VAL A 525 4.88 -2.04 -20.33
CA VAL A 525 3.53 -1.78 -20.82
C VAL A 525 3.47 -1.69 -22.33
N GLY A 526 2.41 -2.24 -22.91
CA GLY A 526 2.09 -2.13 -24.32
C GLY A 526 1.28 -0.86 -24.60
N THR A 527 1.53 -0.23 -25.74
CA THR A 527 0.83 0.98 -26.19
C THR A 527 -0.09 0.71 -27.38
N TRP A 528 0.09 -0.41 -28.09
CA TRP A 528 -0.60 -0.72 -29.34
C TRP A 528 -1.40 -2.03 -29.23
N GLY A 529 -2.63 -1.95 -28.72
CA GLY A 529 -3.48 -3.10 -28.46
C GLY A 529 -3.13 -3.75 -27.12
N GLN A 530 -3.63 -3.17 -26.04
CA GLN A 530 -3.42 -3.62 -24.67
C GLN A 530 -4.75 -4.14 -24.09
N LEU A 531 -4.77 -5.40 -23.69
CA LEU A 531 -5.80 -5.97 -22.82
C LEU A 531 -5.48 -5.59 -21.37
N LEU A 532 -6.47 -5.09 -20.65
CA LEU A 532 -6.38 -4.68 -19.25
C LEU A 532 -7.22 -5.63 -18.39
N PHE A 533 -6.62 -6.14 -17.31
CA PHE A 533 -7.35 -6.88 -16.27
C PHE A 533 -7.96 -5.89 -15.26
N PRO A 534 -9.16 -6.19 -14.71
CA PRO A 534 -9.94 -5.22 -13.95
C PRO A 534 -9.25 -4.73 -12.66
N LYS A 535 -8.80 -5.64 -11.77
CA LYS A 535 -8.17 -5.25 -10.49
C LYS A 535 -6.92 -4.39 -10.69
N PRO A 536 -5.93 -4.80 -11.51
CA PRO A 536 -4.71 -4.01 -11.68
C PRO A 536 -4.93 -2.65 -12.36
N TRP A 537 -5.93 -2.53 -13.24
CA TRP A 537 -6.29 -1.23 -13.83
C TRP A 537 -6.99 -0.31 -12.83
N LYS A 538 -7.93 -0.83 -12.04
CA LYS A 538 -8.61 -0.07 -10.98
C LYS A 538 -7.61 0.43 -9.94
N GLU A 539 -6.68 -0.43 -9.53
CA GLU A 539 -5.58 -0.08 -8.64
C GLU A 539 -4.66 0.99 -9.25
N PHE A 540 -4.28 0.86 -10.52
CA PHE A 540 -3.52 1.89 -11.23
C PHE A 540 -4.24 3.25 -11.22
N ARG A 541 -5.55 3.29 -11.47
CA ARG A 541 -6.29 4.56 -11.52
C ARG A 541 -6.29 5.26 -10.16
N LEU A 542 -6.55 4.52 -9.07
CA LEU A 542 -6.44 5.04 -7.70
C LEU A 542 -5.02 5.53 -7.37
N TRP A 543 -4.01 4.71 -7.67
CA TRP A 543 -2.60 5.08 -7.47
C TRP A 543 -2.20 6.33 -8.27
N TYR A 544 -2.68 6.44 -9.52
CA TYR A 544 -2.45 7.61 -10.39
C TYR A 544 -3.07 8.87 -9.80
N ASP A 545 -4.34 8.81 -9.36
CA ASP A 545 -5.06 9.98 -8.85
C ASP A 545 -4.39 10.47 -7.53
N GLU A 546 -3.99 9.55 -6.65
CA GLU A 546 -3.19 9.86 -5.45
C GLU A 546 -1.82 10.48 -5.78
N HIS A 547 -1.08 9.89 -6.71
CA HIS A 547 0.26 10.37 -7.04
C HIS A 547 0.24 11.70 -7.80
N LYS A 548 -0.76 11.91 -8.66
CA LYS A 548 -0.92 13.12 -9.45
C LYS A 548 -1.34 14.31 -8.58
N SER A 549 -2.25 14.11 -7.63
CA SER A 549 -2.70 15.14 -6.67
C SER A 549 -1.58 15.54 -5.69
N LYS A 550 -0.73 14.60 -5.27
CA LYS A 550 0.47 14.87 -4.45
C LYS A 550 1.67 15.40 -5.25
N GLU A 551 1.47 15.78 -6.51
CA GLU A 551 2.49 16.22 -7.49
C GLU A 551 3.67 15.24 -7.74
N ILE A 552 3.58 13.99 -7.29
CA ILE A 552 4.66 12.99 -7.37
C ILE A 552 4.90 12.64 -8.84
N LYS A 553 6.07 13.00 -9.37
CA LYS A 553 6.39 12.78 -10.79
C LYS A 553 6.68 11.30 -11.07
N PRO A 554 6.18 10.71 -12.18
CA PRO A 554 6.28 9.28 -12.47
C PRO A 554 7.65 8.88 -13.05
N ILE A 555 8.75 9.30 -12.40
CA ILE A 555 10.09 9.24 -12.98
C ILE A 555 10.95 8.15 -12.31
N LEU A 556 11.05 6.99 -12.96
CA LEU A 556 12.12 6.02 -12.74
C LEU A 556 13.42 6.48 -13.42
N GLN A 557 14.53 6.50 -12.68
CA GLN A 557 15.86 6.75 -13.26
C GLN A 557 16.35 5.51 -14.03
N GLY A 558 17.21 5.70 -15.04
CA GLY A 558 17.84 4.60 -15.80
C GLY A 558 17.10 4.10 -17.05
N MET A 559 15.81 4.45 -17.20
CA MET A 559 14.94 4.05 -18.32
C MET A 559 15.40 4.58 -19.70
N VAL A 560 14.95 3.91 -20.78
CA VAL A 560 15.67 3.77 -22.07
C VAL A 560 16.36 5.02 -22.62
N THR A 561 15.69 6.17 -22.60
CA THR A 561 16.38 7.46 -22.61
C THR A 561 15.59 8.42 -21.75
N THR A 562 16.22 8.85 -20.64
CA THR A 562 15.73 9.90 -19.75
C THR A 562 15.23 11.15 -20.49
N ARG A 563 15.71 11.38 -21.73
CA ARG A 563 15.26 12.47 -22.60
C ARG A 563 13.79 12.36 -23.01
N TRP A 564 13.27 11.26 -23.59
CA TRP A 564 11.83 11.20 -23.91
C TRP A 564 11.00 11.05 -22.64
N TYR A 565 11.48 10.21 -21.72
CA TYR A 565 10.77 9.86 -20.50
C TYR A 565 10.60 11.07 -19.56
N LYS A 566 11.55 12.01 -19.51
CA LYS A 566 11.35 13.33 -18.86
C LYS A 566 10.67 14.37 -19.75
N ARG A 567 10.91 14.39 -21.07
CA ARG A 567 10.33 15.39 -22.00
C ARG A 567 8.81 15.30 -22.07
N PHE A 568 8.28 14.09 -22.15
CA PHE A 568 6.84 13.85 -22.11
C PHE A 568 6.38 13.61 -20.68
N GLY A 569 7.11 12.78 -19.90
CA GLY A 569 6.96 12.68 -18.45
C GLY A 569 5.52 12.51 -18.01
N GLU A 570 5.06 13.46 -17.20
CA GLU A 570 3.70 13.45 -16.65
C GLU A 570 2.57 13.73 -17.65
N ARG A 571 2.88 14.14 -18.89
CA ARG A 571 1.91 14.57 -19.94
C ARG A 571 1.35 13.42 -20.79
N ILE A 572 1.76 12.19 -20.51
CA ILE A 572 1.27 10.96 -21.15
C ILE A 572 1.07 9.91 -20.05
N TRP A 573 0.15 8.98 -20.25
CA TRP A 573 -0.20 7.98 -19.22
C TRP A 573 0.90 6.93 -19.00
N THR A 574 1.68 6.62 -20.03
CA THR A 574 2.61 5.46 -20.05
C THR A 574 3.70 5.51 -18.96
N PRO A 575 4.37 6.66 -18.67
CA PRO A 575 5.31 6.78 -17.57
C PRO A 575 4.69 6.54 -16.20
N TRP A 576 3.45 7.00 -15.97
CA TRP A 576 2.72 6.72 -14.73
C TRP A 576 2.48 5.22 -14.58
N PHE A 577 2.01 4.56 -15.64
CA PHE A 577 1.77 3.12 -15.60
C PHE A 577 3.05 2.31 -15.42
N ILE A 578 4.15 2.73 -16.07
CA ILE A 578 5.50 2.17 -15.88
C ILE A 578 5.95 2.29 -14.42
N LYS A 579 5.72 3.45 -13.79
CA LYS A 579 6.07 3.68 -12.39
C LYS A 579 5.23 2.81 -11.44
N PHE A 580 3.92 2.71 -11.70
CA PHE A 580 3.00 1.83 -10.97
C PHE A 580 3.41 0.34 -11.05
N ILE A 581 3.61 -0.21 -12.25
CA ILE A 581 3.97 -1.65 -12.36
C ILE A 581 5.33 -1.96 -11.74
N HIS A 582 6.25 -0.99 -11.69
CA HIS A 582 7.49 -1.09 -10.94
C HIS A 582 7.26 -1.16 -9.42
N SER A 583 6.43 -0.28 -8.87
CA SER A 583 6.13 -0.30 -7.43
C SER A 583 5.42 -1.61 -7.03
N ARG A 584 4.53 -2.15 -7.87
CA ARG A 584 3.76 -3.38 -7.60
C ARG A 584 4.41 -4.70 -8.01
N GLY A 585 5.47 -4.69 -8.81
CA GLY A 585 6.08 -5.92 -9.33
C GLY A 585 5.17 -6.65 -10.34
N TYR A 586 4.57 -5.88 -11.25
CA TYR A 586 3.55 -6.32 -12.18
C TYR A 586 4.13 -6.60 -13.58
N TYR A 587 3.56 -7.63 -14.24
CA TYR A 587 4.03 -8.19 -15.51
C TYR A 587 2.90 -8.21 -16.56
N ASN A 588 3.28 -7.97 -17.81
CA ASN A 588 2.41 -8.04 -18.99
C ASN A 588 2.71 -9.30 -19.79
N ILE A 589 1.70 -9.94 -20.37
CA ILE A 589 1.90 -11.01 -21.34
C ILE A 589 2.25 -10.39 -22.71
N TYR A 590 3.27 -10.93 -23.37
CA TYR A 590 3.68 -10.57 -24.73
C TYR A 590 3.85 -11.79 -25.62
N THR A 591 3.77 -11.55 -26.94
CA THR A 591 4.00 -12.55 -27.98
C THR A 591 5.31 -12.30 -28.73
N ASN A 592 5.96 -13.38 -29.15
CA ASN A 592 7.10 -13.38 -30.06
C ASN A 592 6.81 -14.34 -31.22
N PHE A 593 6.43 -13.80 -32.38
CA PHE A 593 6.15 -14.58 -33.58
C PHE A 593 7.28 -14.45 -34.60
N GLU A 594 7.46 -15.51 -35.40
CA GLU A 594 8.40 -15.53 -36.51
C GLU A 594 8.17 -14.38 -37.51
N GLN A 595 9.24 -13.98 -38.20
CA GLN A 595 9.22 -12.94 -39.25
C GLN A 595 8.77 -11.55 -38.76
N GLU A 596 9.07 -11.22 -37.50
CA GLU A 596 8.70 -9.94 -36.87
C GLU A 596 7.17 -9.68 -36.85
N ARG A 597 6.34 -10.74 -36.85
CA ARG A 597 4.87 -10.62 -36.86
C ARG A 597 4.28 -10.24 -35.49
N ALA A 598 3.10 -9.62 -35.50
CA ALA A 598 2.32 -9.26 -34.32
C ALA A 598 0.80 -9.40 -34.57
N LEU A 599 0.01 -9.47 -33.50
CA LEU A 599 -1.46 -9.50 -33.57
C LEU A 599 -2.08 -8.09 -33.59
N SER A 600 -1.29 -7.07 -33.26
CA SER A 600 -1.61 -5.65 -33.35
C SER A 600 -0.38 -4.90 -33.86
N ILE A 601 -0.54 -4.07 -34.89
CA ILE A 601 0.52 -3.23 -35.45
C ILE A 601 0.08 -1.75 -35.44
N SER A 602 1.02 -0.83 -35.25
CA SER A 602 0.76 0.61 -35.45
C SER A 602 1.34 1.06 -36.78
N HIS A 603 0.53 1.78 -37.56
CA HIS A 603 0.98 2.42 -38.81
C HIS A 603 1.81 3.68 -38.57
N ARG A 604 1.95 4.10 -37.30
CA ARG A 604 2.75 5.26 -36.88
C ARG A 604 2.38 6.48 -37.73
N ASP A 605 1.07 6.69 -37.87
CA ASP A 605 0.49 7.76 -38.66
C ASP A 605 0.82 9.12 -38.04
N ALA A 606 0.85 10.17 -38.88
CA ALA A 606 1.08 11.53 -38.40
C ALA A 606 0.09 11.89 -37.27
N GLY A 607 0.58 12.53 -36.20
CA GLY A 607 -0.21 12.84 -35.01
C GLY A 607 0.67 13.19 -33.81
N VAL A 608 0.15 12.97 -32.59
CA VAL A 608 0.81 13.32 -31.32
C VAL A 608 2.20 12.66 -31.18
N ASN A 609 2.33 11.39 -31.60
CA ASN A 609 3.54 10.60 -31.42
C ASN A 609 4.53 10.71 -32.59
N TYR A 610 4.06 11.04 -33.80
CA TYR A 610 4.86 11.06 -35.03
C TYR A 610 4.57 12.30 -35.87
N GLY A 611 5.60 13.08 -36.19
CA GLY A 611 5.44 14.28 -37.04
C GLY A 611 5.15 14.01 -38.52
N LYS A 612 5.18 12.74 -38.95
CA LYS A 612 4.80 12.26 -40.29
C LYS A 612 4.48 10.76 -40.22
N THR A 613 3.61 10.26 -41.10
CA THR A 613 3.37 8.82 -41.23
C THR A 613 4.67 8.09 -41.61
N VAL A 614 4.97 6.99 -40.90
CA VAL A 614 6.14 6.14 -41.14
C VAL A 614 5.76 4.79 -41.76
N GLY A 615 4.49 4.39 -41.65
CA GLY A 615 4.01 3.06 -42.04
C GLY A 615 4.15 2.03 -40.91
N PRO A 616 3.70 0.78 -41.13
CA PRO A 616 3.61 -0.25 -40.09
C PRO A 616 4.93 -0.47 -39.35
N ASP A 617 4.87 -0.66 -38.04
CA ASP A 617 6.03 -0.92 -37.18
C ASP A 617 6.55 -2.37 -37.32
N SER A 618 5.65 -3.29 -37.65
CA SER A 618 5.83 -4.74 -37.74
C SER A 618 4.84 -5.37 -38.74
N SER A 619 4.93 -6.68 -38.97
CA SER A 619 4.06 -7.40 -39.93
C SER A 619 2.79 -7.92 -39.25
N LEU A 620 1.63 -7.77 -39.88
CA LEU A 620 0.39 -8.32 -39.32
C LEU A 620 0.35 -9.85 -39.46
N LEU A 621 0.00 -10.55 -38.39
CA LEU A 621 -0.29 -11.99 -38.44
C LEU A 621 -1.71 -12.21 -38.98
N VAL A 622 -1.84 -12.69 -40.22
CA VAL A 622 -3.16 -12.83 -40.90
C VAL A 622 -3.53 -14.27 -41.30
N ASP A 623 -2.61 -15.22 -41.20
CA ASP A 623 -2.78 -16.60 -41.67
C ASP A 623 -2.61 -17.60 -40.51
N GLU A 624 -3.43 -18.65 -40.51
CA GLU A 624 -3.33 -19.80 -39.60
C GLU A 624 -2.22 -20.79 -40.02
N SER A 625 -1.54 -20.59 -41.16
CA SER A 625 -0.35 -21.35 -41.63
C SER A 625 0.92 -21.16 -40.77
N LEU A 626 0.74 -21.09 -39.45
CA LEU A 626 1.79 -21.09 -38.46
C LEU A 626 2.47 -22.47 -38.40
N SER A 627 3.76 -22.47 -38.10
CA SER A 627 4.55 -23.65 -37.75
C SER A 627 4.10 -24.33 -36.43
N PHE A 628 3.09 -23.77 -35.76
CA PHE A 628 2.62 -24.14 -34.43
C PHE A 628 1.13 -23.81 -34.23
N ASN A 629 0.49 -24.44 -33.25
CA ASN A 629 -0.88 -24.12 -32.84
C ASN A 629 -0.94 -22.81 -32.02
N LEU A 630 -1.57 -21.75 -32.55
CA LEU A 630 -1.76 -20.47 -31.85
C LEU A 630 -2.67 -20.59 -30.61
N TRP A 631 -3.55 -21.58 -30.61
CA TRP A 631 -4.57 -21.79 -29.57
C TRP A 631 -4.04 -22.57 -28.36
N GLU A 632 -2.83 -23.15 -28.48
CA GLU A 632 -2.16 -23.88 -27.41
C GLU A 632 -1.41 -22.93 -26.48
N VAL A 633 -2.16 -22.32 -25.55
CA VAL A 633 -1.58 -21.46 -24.49
C VAL A 633 -0.91 -22.36 -23.44
N PRO A 634 0.42 -22.25 -23.22
CA PRO A 634 1.15 -23.13 -22.31
C PRO A 634 0.80 -22.86 -20.84
N PRO A 635 1.18 -23.75 -19.90
CA PRO A 635 1.07 -23.47 -18.47
C PRO A 635 1.96 -22.28 -18.05
N LEU A 636 1.51 -21.47 -17.08
CA LEU A 636 2.22 -20.26 -16.62
C LEU A 636 3.64 -20.56 -16.12
N ARG A 637 3.82 -21.71 -15.45
CA ARG A 637 5.13 -22.19 -14.97
C ARG A 637 6.14 -22.51 -16.08
N ASN A 638 5.69 -22.64 -17.34
CA ASN A 638 6.53 -22.86 -18.51
C ASN A 638 6.86 -21.55 -19.24
N LEU A 639 6.23 -20.43 -18.88
CA LEU A 639 6.55 -19.12 -19.46
C LEU A 639 7.84 -18.56 -18.85
N LYS A 640 8.61 -17.87 -19.69
CA LYS A 640 9.73 -17.04 -19.24
C LYS A 640 9.20 -15.70 -18.70
N TRP A 641 9.78 -15.22 -17.61
CA TRP A 641 9.47 -13.95 -16.98
C TRP A 641 10.68 -13.04 -17.10
N TYR A 642 10.46 -11.76 -17.42
CA TYR A 642 11.54 -10.80 -17.65
C TYR A 642 11.33 -9.52 -16.85
N ASP A 643 12.35 -9.09 -16.12
CA ASP A 643 12.39 -7.78 -15.45
C ASP A 643 12.41 -6.63 -16.49
N PHE A 644 12.36 -5.37 -16.04
CA PHE A 644 12.46 -4.18 -16.90
C PHE A 644 13.66 -4.20 -17.88
N CYS A 645 14.78 -4.75 -17.42
CA CYS A 645 16.06 -4.86 -18.12
C CYS A 645 16.14 -6.07 -19.05
N PHE A 646 15.04 -6.82 -19.17
CA PHE A 646 14.93 -8.04 -19.94
C PHE A 646 15.87 -9.16 -19.47
N THR A 647 16.21 -9.16 -18.18
CA THR A 647 16.84 -10.30 -17.48
C THR A 647 15.77 -11.32 -17.12
N GLU A 648 16.05 -12.61 -17.33
CA GLU A 648 15.12 -13.68 -16.97
C GLU A 648 14.99 -13.79 -15.43
N THR A 649 13.78 -13.64 -14.92
CA THR A 649 13.44 -13.73 -13.50
C THR A 649 12.78 -15.08 -13.17
N LEU A 650 13.01 -15.56 -11.96
CA LEU A 650 12.43 -16.79 -11.44
C LEU A 650 11.54 -16.44 -10.24
N PRO A 651 10.23 -16.17 -10.45
CA PRO A 651 9.30 -15.85 -9.37
C PRO A 651 8.95 -17.08 -8.52
N GLY A 652 8.46 -16.83 -7.30
CA GLY A 652 7.95 -17.88 -6.40
C GLY A 652 9.05 -18.72 -5.72
N ARG A 653 10.29 -18.24 -5.67
CA ARG A 653 11.42 -18.93 -5.03
C ARG A 653 11.39 -18.82 -3.50
N ILE A 654 10.39 -19.46 -2.88
CA ILE A 654 10.24 -19.57 -1.43
C ILE A 654 10.79 -20.92 -0.95
N VAL A 655 11.69 -20.88 0.04
CA VAL A 655 12.22 -22.05 0.74
C VAL A 655 11.49 -22.19 2.08
N SER A 656 10.69 -23.25 2.20
CA SER A 656 9.97 -23.64 3.42
C SER A 656 10.49 -24.92 4.09
N ASP A 657 11.41 -25.65 3.43
CA ASP A 657 12.04 -26.86 3.96
C ASP A 657 13.49 -27.05 3.43
N PHE A 658 14.21 -28.06 3.96
CA PHE A 658 15.57 -28.36 3.52
C PHE A 658 15.69 -28.93 2.09
N SER A 659 14.65 -29.51 1.54
CA SER A 659 14.61 -29.97 0.14
C SER A 659 14.61 -28.76 -0.80
N GLY A 660 13.76 -27.77 -0.49
CA GLY A 660 13.74 -26.45 -1.11
C GLY A 660 15.09 -25.73 -1.00
N LEU A 661 15.70 -25.70 0.21
CA LEU A 661 17.01 -25.08 0.42
C LEU A 661 18.09 -25.76 -0.44
N ARG A 662 18.14 -27.10 -0.44
CA ARG A 662 19.07 -27.88 -1.26
C ARG A 662 18.88 -27.61 -2.75
N SER A 663 17.63 -27.56 -3.22
CA SER A 663 17.28 -27.28 -4.62
C SER A 663 17.71 -25.86 -5.04
N LEU A 664 17.41 -24.86 -4.20
CA LEU A 664 17.85 -23.48 -4.41
C LEU A 664 19.38 -23.38 -4.48
N LEU A 665 20.10 -23.96 -3.51
CA LEU A 665 21.57 -23.92 -3.50
C LEU A 665 22.17 -24.63 -4.72
N TYR A 666 21.65 -25.79 -5.13
CA TYR A 666 22.08 -26.45 -6.38
C TYR A 666 21.80 -25.63 -7.64
N SER A 667 20.75 -24.80 -7.68
CA SER A 667 20.54 -23.86 -8.80
C SER A 667 21.63 -22.79 -8.89
N LEU A 668 22.30 -22.47 -7.77
CA LEU A 668 23.36 -21.48 -7.65
C LEU A 668 24.78 -22.06 -7.84
N LYS A 669 24.90 -23.30 -8.37
CA LYS A 669 26.15 -24.10 -8.46
C LYS A 669 27.41 -23.39 -8.98
N GLN A 670 27.29 -22.34 -9.79
CA GLN A 670 28.44 -21.55 -10.26
C GLN A 670 29.09 -20.70 -9.14
N GLN A 671 28.39 -20.48 -8.03
CA GLN A 671 28.76 -19.58 -6.95
C GLN A 671 28.98 -20.37 -5.66
N LYS A 672 30.23 -20.75 -5.38
CA LYS A 672 30.58 -21.48 -4.15
C LYS A 672 30.43 -20.67 -2.87
N THR A 673 30.24 -19.35 -2.96
CA THR A 673 30.02 -18.48 -1.81
C THR A 673 28.65 -17.83 -1.94
N ILE A 674 27.79 -18.07 -0.96
CA ILE A 674 26.43 -17.57 -0.88
C ILE A 674 26.38 -16.42 0.13
N ILE A 675 25.50 -15.44 -0.11
CA ILE A 675 25.20 -14.39 0.86
C ILE A 675 23.77 -14.63 1.37
N VAL A 676 23.61 -14.81 2.68
CA VAL A 676 22.28 -14.83 3.34
C VAL A 676 22.13 -13.53 4.12
N ILE A 677 21.05 -12.79 3.84
CA ILE A 677 20.70 -11.54 4.49
C ILE A 677 19.48 -11.79 5.38
N SER A 678 19.65 -11.60 6.68
CA SER A 678 18.59 -11.73 7.67
C SER A 678 17.78 -10.46 7.78
N LEU A 679 16.50 -10.54 7.48
CA LEU A 679 15.50 -9.47 7.59
C LEU A 679 14.78 -9.44 8.95
N TYR A 680 15.11 -10.36 9.87
CA TYR A 680 14.65 -10.29 11.27
C TYR A 680 14.85 -8.88 11.84
N GLN A 681 13.81 -8.34 12.50
CA GLN A 681 13.78 -6.99 13.08
C GLN A 681 14.07 -5.84 12.08
N THR A 682 14.08 -6.12 10.76
CA THR A 682 14.32 -5.14 9.70
C THR A 682 12.99 -4.72 9.09
N THR A 683 12.65 -3.43 9.17
CA THR A 683 11.40 -2.92 8.59
C THR A 683 11.40 -3.06 7.07
N GLU A 684 10.23 -3.26 6.45
CA GLU A 684 10.14 -3.44 5.00
C GLU A 684 10.77 -2.31 4.20
N ARG A 685 10.65 -1.05 4.65
CA ARG A 685 11.27 0.10 3.97
C ARG A 685 12.79 0.00 3.99
N ILE A 686 13.38 -0.39 5.11
CA ILE A 686 14.83 -0.60 5.22
C ILE A 686 15.26 -1.80 4.36
N ALA A 687 14.53 -2.91 4.39
CA ALA A 687 14.81 -4.09 3.56
C ALA A 687 14.72 -3.78 2.05
N LYS A 688 13.67 -3.08 1.61
CA LYS A 688 13.52 -2.60 0.22
C LYS A 688 14.66 -1.64 -0.15
N ASN A 689 15.05 -0.72 0.74
CA ASN A 689 16.20 0.17 0.54
C ASN A 689 17.53 -0.60 0.38
N LEU A 690 17.78 -1.61 1.21
CA LEU A 690 18.95 -2.49 1.11
C LEU A 690 18.97 -3.20 -0.25
N ILE A 691 17.85 -3.80 -0.67
CA ILE A 691 17.72 -4.47 -1.97
C ILE A 691 18.04 -3.52 -3.13
N CYS A 692 17.44 -2.32 -3.16
CA CYS A 692 17.73 -1.33 -4.21
C CYS A 692 19.21 -0.93 -4.27
N ASN A 693 19.89 -0.84 -3.13
CA ASN A 693 21.33 -0.56 -3.09
C ASN A 693 22.18 -1.77 -3.56
N LEU A 694 21.77 -3.01 -3.24
CA LEU A 694 22.43 -4.23 -3.73
C LEU A 694 22.35 -4.36 -5.26
N GLU A 695 21.16 -4.12 -5.83
CA GLU A 695 20.93 -4.10 -7.28
C GLU A 695 21.77 -3.02 -7.98
N LYS A 696 21.83 -1.82 -7.39
CA LYS A 696 22.67 -0.70 -7.86
C LYS A 696 24.16 -1.02 -7.78
N ALA A 697 24.62 -1.71 -6.74
CA ALA A 697 26.03 -1.99 -6.48
C ALA A 697 26.63 -3.12 -7.33
N GLY A 698 25.86 -4.16 -7.65
CA GLY A 698 26.40 -5.34 -8.35
C GLY A 698 25.82 -6.67 -7.86
N SER A 699 25.28 -6.69 -6.64
CA SER A 699 24.97 -7.91 -5.91
C SER A 699 23.56 -8.42 -6.24
N LEU A 700 23.45 -9.47 -7.05
CA LEU A 700 22.19 -10.20 -7.33
C LEU A 700 22.18 -11.61 -6.69
N ASN A 701 23.24 -11.93 -5.94
CA ASN A 701 23.58 -13.27 -5.47
C ASN A 701 23.38 -13.38 -3.95
N PHE A 702 22.19 -12.99 -3.48
CA PHE A 702 21.82 -13.05 -2.07
C PHE A 702 20.50 -13.81 -1.89
N ILE A 703 20.33 -14.41 -0.72
CA ILE A 703 19.10 -15.07 -0.26
C ILE A 703 18.58 -14.29 0.94
N LEU A 704 17.30 -13.95 0.94
CA LEU A 704 16.66 -13.20 2.04
C LEU A 704 16.04 -14.18 3.04
N LEU A 705 16.37 -14.04 4.32
CA LEU A 705 15.84 -14.86 5.42
C LEU A 705 14.94 -14.01 6.30
N GLY A 706 13.69 -14.41 6.53
CA GLY A 706 12.77 -13.66 7.39
C GLY A 706 11.61 -14.47 7.95
N ASP A 707 10.75 -13.77 8.69
CA ASP A 707 9.67 -14.25 9.53
C ASP A 707 8.29 -13.62 9.18
N ASN A 708 8.23 -12.76 8.16
CA ASN A 708 6.98 -12.16 7.65
C ASN A 708 6.57 -12.81 6.32
N PRO A 709 5.59 -13.73 6.29
CA PRO A 709 5.22 -14.45 5.07
C PRO A 709 4.72 -13.56 3.94
N GLU A 710 3.95 -12.50 4.23
CA GLU A 710 3.40 -11.60 3.20
C GLU A 710 4.52 -10.83 2.48
N PHE A 711 5.48 -10.31 3.24
CA PHE A 711 6.63 -9.62 2.65
C PHE A 711 7.55 -10.57 1.88
N LEU A 712 7.79 -11.78 2.40
CA LEU A 712 8.57 -12.80 1.69
C LEU A 712 7.87 -13.25 0.39
N ILE A 713 6.54 -13.31 0.36
CA ILE A 713 5.76 -13.58 -0.87
C ILE A 713 5.92 -12.43 -1.88
N ASP A 714 5.87 -11.16 -1.48
CA ASP A 714 6.13 -10.02 -2.39
C ASP A 714 7.55 -10.09 -2.99
N LEU A 715 8.56 -10.38 -2.16
CA LEU A 715 9.94 -10.53 -2.58
C LEU A 715 10.13 -11.72 -3.55
N ALA A 716 9.57 -12.88 -3.22
CA ALA A 716 9.63 -14.06 -4.07
C ALA A 716 8.90 -13.85 -5.41
N ARG A 717 7.78 -13.13 -5.41
CA ARG A 717 7.01 -12.73 -6.61
C ARG A 717 7.80 -11.78 -7.52
N ARG A 718 8.65 -10.93 -6.95
CA ARG A 718 9.63 -10.10 -7.69
C ARG A 718 10.85 -10.89 -8.18
N GLY A 719 11.01 -12.14 -7.74
CA GLY A 719 12.06 -13.05 -8.18
C GLY A 719 13.24 -13.18 -7.23
N TYR A 720 13.25 -12.52 -6.06
CA TYR A 720 14.30 -12.74 -5.06
C TYR A 720 14.13 -14.13 -4.42
N PRO A 721 15.21 -14.89 -4.16
CA PRO A 721 15.11 -16.13 -3.44
C PRO A 721 14.97 -15.85 -1.94
N VAL A 722 13.97 -16.43 -1.30
CA VAL A 722 13.65 -16.20 0.11
C VAL A 722 13.60 -17.50 0.90
N ILE A 723 13.92 -17.42 2.19
CA ILE A 723 13.74 -18.49 3.18
C ILE A 723 12.69 -18.00 4.19
N ASP A 724 11.58 -18.74 4.28
CA ASP A 724 10.59 -18.61 5.33
C ASP A 724 11.12 -19.36 6.56
N ALA A 725 11.53 -18.60 7.58
CA ALA A 725 12.17 -19.16 8.75
C ALA A 725 11.21 -20.02 9.59
N ASP A 726 9.95 -19.61 9.73
CA ASP A 726 8.97 -20.32 10.55
C ASP A 726 8.55 -21.65 9.92
N GLN A 727 8.32 -21.66 8.61
CA GLN A 727 8.07 -22.91 7.89
C GLN A 727 9.31 -23.81 7.92
N LEU A 728 10.51 -23.25 7.72
CA LEU A 728 11.75 -24.03 7.80
C LEU A 728 11.92 -24.68 9.19
N ILE A 729 11.69 -23.95 10.28
CA ILE A 729 11.66 -24.52 11.64
C ILE A 729 10.63 -25.65 11.73
N SER A 730 9.41 -25.42 11.23
CA SER A 730 8.32 -26.41 11.31
C SER A 730 8.69 -27.72 10.63
N SER A 731 9.37 -27.68 9.48
CA SER A 731 9.81 -28.86 8.73
C SER A 731 10.79 -29.75 9.51
N ILE A 732 11.57 -29.16 10.41
CA ILE A 732 12.58 -29.85 11.22
C ILE A 732 11.95 -30.54 12.44
N ARG A 733 10.77 -30.09 12.90
CA ARG A 733 10.09 -30.63 14.09
C ARG A 733 9.78 -32.13 14.00
N HIS A 734 9.72 -32.70 12.80
CA HIS A 734 9.50 -34.13 12.57
C HIS A 734 10.68 -35.04 13.01
N GLY A 735 11.79 -34.48 13.54
CA GLY A 735 12.98 -35.22 13.98
C GLY A 735 13.30 -35.28 15.49
N LYS A 736 12.51 -34.63 16.37
CA LYS A 736 12.78 -34.28 17.81
C LYS A 736 13.57 -32.96 18.01
N PRO A 737 13.51 -32.31 19.20
CA PRO A 737 12.56 -32.45 20.31
C PRO A 737 11.73 -31.17 20.59
N VAL A 738 10.75 -31.30 21.50
CA VAL A 738 9.65 -30.38 21.88
C VAL A 738 10.06 -28.98 22.41
N TYR A 739 11.34 -28.59 22.37
CA TYR A 739 11.83 -27.42 23.11
C TYR A 739 11.45 -26.04 22.54
N LEU A 740 11.09 -25.91 21.25
CA LEU A 740 10.94 -24.58 20.59
C LEU A 740 9.54 -23.94 20.66
N GLU A 741 8.55 -24.60 21.25
CA GLU A 741 7.16 -24.08 21.31
C GLU A 741 6.99 -22.90 22.28
N HIS A 742 7.87 -22.78 23.28
CA HIS A 742 7.85 -21.70 24.28
C HIS A 742 9.07 -20.77 24.24
N GLU A 743 9.92 -20.89 23.22
CA GLU A 743 11.12 -20.06 23.07
C GLU A 743 10.80 -18.71 22.42
N THR A 744 11.58 -17.68 22.77
CA THR A 744 11.45 -16.34 22.20
C THR A 744 11.88 -16.29 20.73
N ASP A 745 11.39 -15.30 19.99
CA ASP A 745 11.67 -15.19 18.55
C ASP A 745 13.17 -14.99 18.23
N ILE A 746 13.92 -14.39 19.17
CA ILE A 746 15.39 -14.28 19.11
C ILE A 746 16.05 -15.67 19.09
N ILE A 747 15.56 -16.63 19.88
CA ILE A 747 16.11 -17.99 19.93
C ILE A 747 15.78 -18.76 18.65
N ARG A 748 14.61 -18.49 18.04
CA ARG A 748 14.22 -19.00 16.72
C ARG A 748 15.14 -18.45 15.61
N GLU A 749 15.34 -17.13 15.56
CA GLU A 749 16.27 -16.43 14.66
C GLU A 749 17.66 -17.07 14.71
N ILE A 750 18.22 -17.23 15.91
CA ILE A 750 19.57 -17.76 16.15
C ILE A 750 19.69 -19.21 15.68
N TRP A 751 18.71 -20.05 16.02
CA TRP A 751 18.75 -21.46 15.67
C TRP A 751 18.63 -21.65 14.15
N VAL A 752 17.72 -20.93 13.47
CA VAL A 752 17.60 -20.97 12.01
C VAL A 752 18.88 -20.50 11.32
N LYS A 753 19.49 -19.40 11.77
CA LYS A 753 20.79 -18.92 11.27
C LYS A 753 21.86 -20.00 11.40
N ALA A 754 21.98 -20.62 12.57
CA ALA A 754 22.97 -21.67 12.82
C ALA A 754 22.75 -22.90 11.91
N THR A 755 21.49 -23.31 11.73
CA THR A 755 21.11 -24.46 10.89
C THR A 755 21.31 -24.19 9.40
N ILE A 756 21.00 -22.99 8.90
CA ILE A 756 21.27 -22.61 7.50
C ILE A 756 22.78 -22.64 7.24
N VAL A 757 23.61 -22.11 8.15
CA VAL A 757 25.07 -22.21 8.04
C VAL A 757 25.50 -23.68 7.92
N GLN A 758 25.03 -24.55 8.82
CA GLN A 758 25.34 -25.98 8.78
C GLN A 758 25.00 -26.61 7.42
N LYS A 759 23.77 -26.39 6.91
CA LYS A 759 23.32 -27.00 5.66
C LYS A 759 24.02 -26.45 4.41
N CYS A 760 24.45 -25.19 4.41
CA CYS A 760 25.33 -24.66 3.37
C CYS A 760 26.69 -25.38 3.36
N LEU A 761 27.30 -25.58 4.53
CA LEU A 761 28.60 -26.27 4.67
C LEU A 761 28.51 -27.75 4.26
N GLU A 762 27.48 -28.48 4.70
CA GLU A 762 27.21 -29.87 4.28
C GLU A 762 27.08 -30.02 2.76
N LEU A 763 26.61 -28.97 2.07
CA LEU A 763 26.45 -28.94 0.61
C LEU A 763 27.69 -28.40 -0.13
N GLY A 764 28.75 -28.03 0.57
CA GLY A 764 30.02 -27.56 0.00
C GLY A 764 30.08 -26.06 -0.31
N TYR A 765 29.19 -25.25 0.25
CA TYR A 765 29.11 -23.79 0.03
C TYR A 765 29.73 -23.02 1.20
N ASN A 766 30.60 -22.05 0.88
CA ASN A 766 30.95 -20.99 1.82
C ASN A 766 29.74 -20.06 2.00
N LEU A 767 29.65 -19.40 3.15
CA LEU A 767 28.54 -18.52 3.48
C LEU A 767 29.05 -17.20 4.07
N TRP A 768 28.54 -16.08 3.55
CA TRP A 768 28.42 -14.83 4.30
C TRP A 768 27.02 -14.74 4.88
N LEU A 769 26.92 -14.51 6.19
CA LEU A 769 25.68 -14.21 6.88
C LEU A 769 25.73 -12.76 7.37
N ILE A 770 24.68 -12.01 7.05
CA ILE A 770 24.59 -10.56 7.19
C ILE A 770 23.23 -10.21 7.80
N ASP A 771 23.17 -9.27 8.74
CA ASP A 771 21.92 -8.73 9.26
C ASP A 771 21.44 -7.50 8.45
N GLY A 772 20.13 -7.26 8.38
CA GLY A 772 19.51 -6.19 7.59
C GLY A 772 19.72 -4.75 8.12
N ASN A 773 20.50 -4.58 9.19
CA ASN A 773 20.86 -3.29 9.80
C ASN A 773 22.10 -2.63 9.15
N MET A 774 22.32 -2.86 7.85
CA MET A 774 23.41 -2.24 7.08
C MET A 774 23.05 -2.01 5.61
N ILE A 775 23.77 -1.11 4.95
CA ILE A 775 23.76 -0.90 3.50
C ILE A 775 25.20 -1.03 2.97
N PRO A 776 25.47 -1.83 1.90
CA PRO A 776 26.78 -1.86 1.26
C PRO A 776 27.11 -0.51 0.63
N GLY A 777 28.41 -0.19 0.56
CA GLY A 777 28.90 1.01 -0.10
C GLY A 777 28.94 0.89 -1.63
N SER A 778 29.94 1.52 -2.26
CA SER A 778 30.03 1.60 -3.72
C SER A 778 30.57 0.35 -4.43
N GLY A 779 30.88 -0.72 -3.69
CA GLY A 779 31.31 -2.02 -4.22
C GLY A 779 30.25 -3.10 -4.00
N SER A 780 30.27 -4.15 -4.81
CA SER A 780 29.41 -5.31 -4.60
C SER A 780 29.79 -6.05 -3.29
N LEU A 781 28.83 -6.61 -2.56
CA LEU A 781 29.13 -7.56 -1.48
C LEU A 781 29.91 -8.79 -1.98
N SER A 782 29.87 -9.07 -3.29
CA SER A 782 30.68 -10.09 -3.95
C SER A 782 32.18 -9.73 -4.06
N GLU A 783 32.56 -8.47 -3.80
CA GLU A 783 33.96 -8.02 -3.71
C GLU A 783 34.55 -8.23 -2.31
N LEU A 784 33.78 -8.72 -1.33
CA LEU A 784 34.33 -9.15 -0.03
C LEU A 784 35.40 -10.22 -0.28
N PRO A 785 36.67 -9.99 0.12
CA PRO A 785 37.77 -10.85 -0.24
C PRO A 785 37.56 -12.24 0.36
N HIS A 786 37.77 -13.30 -0.44
CA HIS A 786 37.75 -14.67 0.07
C HIS A 786 38.78 -14.84 1.19
N PRO A 787 38.35 -15.06 2.45
CA PRO A 787 39.28 -15.19 3.55
C PRO A 787 40.11 -16.47 3.43
N SER A 788 41.38 -16.38 3.82
CA SER A 788 42.21 -17.56 4.06
C SER A 788 41.63 -18.42 5.18
N ASN A 789 41.13 -17.75 6.23
CA ASN A 789 40.65 -18.37 7.46
C ASN A 789 39.33 -19.12 7.27
N ASP A 790 39.08 -20.11 8.11
CA ASP A 790 37.81 -20.83 8.12
C ASP A 790 36.64 -19.96 8.63
N PHE A 791 36.90 -18.99 9.51
CA PHE A 791 35.92 -18.06 10.07
C PHE A 791 36.39 -16.62 10.01
N VAL A 792 35.50 -15.70 9.65
CA VAL A 792 35.71 -14.25 9.83
C VAL A 792 34.52 -13.65 10.56
N VAL A 793 34.79 -12.82 11.56
CA VAL A 793 33.79 -12.20 12.43
C VAL A 793 34.06 -10.71 12.52
N ALA A 794 33.10 -9.87 12.13
CA ALA A 794 33.05 -8.47 12.53
C ALA A 794 31.81 -8.29 13.42
N LYS A 795 32.05 -8.23 14.73
CA LYS A 795 31.02 -8.24 15.78
C LYS A 795 30.16 -7.00 15.72
N ASP A 796 30.80 -5.84 15.62
CA ASP A 796 30.13 -4.53 15.62
C ASP A 796 29.20 -4.37 14.40
N VAL A 797 29.60 -4.94 13.26
CA VAL A 797 28.86 -4.90 11.99
C VAL A 797 27.76 -5.98 11.94
N GLY A 798 27.85 -7.04 12.74
CA GLY A 798 26.96 -8.20 12.59
C GLY A 798 27.25 -9.04 11.33
N LEU A 799 28.54 -9.18 10.99
CA LEU A 799 28.99 -9.91 9.79
C LEU A 799 29.73 -11.20 10.17
N LEU A 800 29.31 -12.32 9.59
CA LEU A 800 29.96 -13.64 9.74
C LEU A 800 30.28 -14.24 8.37
N PHE A 801 31.51 -14.69 8.19
CA PHE A 801 31.89 -15.64 7.14
C PHE A 801 32.16 -17.01 7.73
N VAL A 802 31.68 -18.06 7.05
CA VAL A 802 32.11 -19.44 7.27
C VAL A 802 32.49 -20.09 5.95
N LYS A 803 33.72 -20.60 5.89
CA LYS A 803 34.27 -21.35 4.77
C LYS A 803 33.80 -22.80 4.82
N SER A 804 33.49 -23.41 3.68
CA SER A 804 33.23 -24.84 3.60
C SER A 804 34.55 -25.62 3.58
N SER A 805 34.99 -26.09 4.74
CA SER A 805 36.24 -26.85 4.93
C SER A 805 36.07 -28.03 5.90
N PRO A 806 36.95 -29.04 5.89
CA PRO A 806 36.86 -30.16 6.84
C PRO A 806 36.87 -29.75 8.33
N PRO A 807 37.68 -28.76 8.78
CA PRO A 807 37.65 -28.30 10.18
C PRO A 807 36.34 -27.59 10.54
N SER A 808 35.88 -26.66 9.70
CA SER A 808 34.63 -25.91 9.93
C SER A 808 33.40 -26.83 9.94
N MET A 809 33.28 -27.78 9.01
CA MET A 809 32.20 -28.78 9.00
C MET A 809 32.22 -29.67 10.25
N LYS A 810 33.41 -30.07 10.74
CA LYS A 810 33.53 -30.88 11.95
C LYS A 810 33.10 -30.10 13.20
N MET A 811 33.38 -28.80 13.25
CA MET A 811 33.06 -27.93 14.38
C MET A 811 31.61 -27.45 14.36
N TRP A 812 31.06 -27.11 13.19
CA TRP A 812 29.69 -26.59 13.03
C TRP A 812 28.67 -27.74 12.94
N ASN A 813 28.60 -28.53 14.01
CA ASN A 813 27.70 -29.67 14.15
C ASN A 813 26.50 -29.34 15.06
N ASP A 814 25.60 -30.32 15.28
CA ASP A 814 24.40 -30.12 16.10
C ASP A 814 24.71 -29.71 17.55
N ASP A 815 25.77 -30.26 18.16
CA ASP A 815 26.21 -29.88 19.51
C ASP A 815 26.64 -28.40 19.56
N TYR A 816 27.32 -27.91 18.51
CA TYR A 816 27.68 -26.50 18.40
C TYR A 816 26.46 -25.59 18.23
N ILE A 817 25.46 -25.99 17.43
CA ILE A 817 24.18 -25.27 17.33
C ILE A 817 23.51 -25.18 18.72
N HIS A 818 23.52 -26.28 19.49
CA HIS A 818 23.00 -26.30 20.85
C HIS A 818 23.82 -25.42 21.82
N LYS A 819 25.16 -25.35 21.70
CA LYS A 819 26.00 -24.39 22.44
C LYS A 819 25.58 -22.94 22.17
N VAL A 820 25.45 -22.53 20.90
CA VAL A 820 25.05 -21.16 20.51
C VAL A 820 23.68 -20.78 21.08
N VAL A 821 22.71 -21.70 21.05
CA VAL A 821 21.39 -21.49 21.65
C VAL A 821 21.45 -21.43 23.18
N ALA A 822 22.25 -22.27 23.83
CA ALA A 822 22.43 -22.23 25.29
C ALA A 822 23.06 -20.91 25.77
N GLU A 823 24.04 -20.39 25.02
CA GLU A 823 24.63 -19.08 25.25
C GLU A 823 23.59 -17.96 25.17
N CYS A 824 22.70 -17.98 24.17
CA CYS A 824 21.58 -17.04 24.08
C CYS A 824 20.68 -17.10 25.32
N LYS A 825 20.30 -18.31 25.76
CA LYS A 825 19.44 -18.52 26.94
C LYS A 825 20.05 -17.97 28.22
N SER A 826 21.38 -18.08 28.38
CA SER A 826 22.09 -17.52 29.54
C SER A 826 22.02 -15.99 29.60
N LEU A 827 21.98 -15.33 28.44
CA LEU A 827 21.93 -13.87 28.28
C LEU A 827 20.50 -13.29 28.25
N THR A 828 19.47 -14.14 28.15
CA THR A 828 18.07 -13.74 28.36
C THR A 828 17.64 -13.82 29.82
N GLY A 829 18.28 -14.65 30.64
CA GLY A 829 17.98 -14.79 32.08
C GLY A 829 18.73 -13.83 33.02
N SER A 830 19.60 -12.97 32.50
CA SER A 830 20.42 -12.04 33.29
C SER A 830 20.10 -10.58 32.95
N ASN A 831 20.26 -9.67 33.94
CA ASN A 831 20.01 -8.22 33.82
C ASN A 831 21.05 -7.48 32.93
N SER A 832 21.56 -8.11 31.87
CA SER A 832 22.47 -7.46 30.92
C SER A 832 21.68 -6.55 29.98
N HIS A 833 21.70 -5.25 30.24
CA HIS A 833 21.04 -4.21 29.43
C HIS A 833 21.63 -4.01 28.02
N LEU A 834 22.63 -4.78 27.61
CA LEU A 834 23.33 -4.65 26.33
C LEU A 834 22.84 -5.71 25.32
N MET A 835 21.91 -5.31 24.45
CA MET A 835 21.38 -6.13 23.35
C MET A 835 22.45 -6.52 22.31
N GLU A 836 23.55 -5.78 22.19
CA GLU A 836 24.70 -6.13 21.33
C GLU A 836 25.25 -7.55 21.63
N HIS A 837 25.17 -8.02 22.89
CA HIS A 837 25.54 -9.38 23.29
C HIS A 837 24.56 -10.48 22.84
N ARG A 838 23.41 -10.12 22.26
CA ARG A 838 22.40 -11.07 21.75
C ARG A 838 22.45 -11.25 20.23
N SER A 839 23.36 -10.56 19.54
CA SER A 839 23.61 -10.77 18.10
C SER A 839 24.06 -12.21 17.83
N PHE A 840 23.51 -12.82 16.77
CA PHE A 840 23.92 -14.15 16.32
C PHE A 840 25.43 -14.26 16.10
N VAL A 841 26.05 -13.23 15.53
CA VAL A 841 27.48 -13.20 15.22
C VAL A 841 28.34 -13.17 16.49
N TYR A 842 27.89 -12.45 17.52
CA TYR A 842 28.53 -12.46 18.83
C TYR A 842 28.42 -13.85 19.49
N LEU A 843 27.22 -14.44 19.49
CA LEU A 843 26.94 -15.74 20.12
C LEU A 843 27.69 -16.89 19.43
N ALA A 844 27.70 -16.91 18.09
CA ALA A 844 28.51 -17.84 17.32
C ALA A 844 29.99 -17.70 17.69
N ARG A 845 30.55 -16.48 17.68
CA ARG A 845 31.95 -16.28 18.08
C ARG A 845 32.23 -16.72 19.51
N LYS A 846 31.30 -16.53 20.44
CA LYS A 846 31.45 -16.96 21.85
C LYS A 846 31.45 -18.48 22.02
N ALA A 847 30.70 -19.20 21.17
CA ALA A 847 30.60 -20.66 21.21
C ALA A 847 31.73 -21.40 20.46
N LEU A 848 32.55 -20.71 19.67
CA LEU A 848 33.71 -21.28 18.98
C LEU A 848 34.83 -21.63 19.98
N ASP A 849 35.42 -22.81 19.83
CA ASP A 849 36.56 -23.26 20.63
C ASP A 849 37.80 -22.36 20.40
N ASP A 850 38.65 -22.18 21.42
CA ASP A 850 39.81 -21.26 21.36
C ASP A 850 40.84 -21.60 20.26
N ASN A 851 40.85 -22.85 19.78
CA ASN A 851 41.73 -23.34 18.71
C ASN A 851 41.13 -23.13 17.30
N ALA A 852 39.97 -22.49 17.17
CA ALA A 852 39.34 -22.21 15.88
C ALA A 852 40.14 -21.19 15.06
N ASP A 853 40.25 -21.42 13.75
CA ASP A 853 40.90 -20.50 12.81
C ASP A 853 39.96 -19.31 12.49
N VAL A 854 39.99 -18.32 13.38
CA VAL A 854 39.10 -17.14 13.35
C VAL A 854 39.89 -15.85 13.16
N ARG A 855 39.54 -15.07 12.14
CA ARG A 855 39.91 -13.65 12.04
C ARG A 855 38.80 -12.77 12.62
N VAL A 856 39.16 -11.84 13.50
CA VAL A 856 38.26 -10.78 13.99
C VAL A 856 38.65 -9.47 13.31
N ASP A 857 37.67 -8.76 12.74
CA ASP A 857 37.90 -7.59 11.88
C ASP A 857 36.86 -6.48 12.12
N ASP A 858 36.88 -5.91 13.33
CA ASP A 858 35.89 -4.91 13.76
C ASP A 858 36.21 -3.49 13.22
N SER A 859 37.47 -3.19 12.86
CA SER A 859 37.94 -1.82 12.60
C SER A 859 38.12 -1.43 11.12
N ALA A 860 38.00 -2.35 10.16
CA ALA A 860 38.23 -2.07 8.73
C ALA A 860 37.01 -2.34 7.81
N VAL A 861 35.90 -2.84 8.34
CA VAL A 861 34.79 -3.39 7.54
C VAL A 861 33.66 -2.39 7.26
N GLY A 862 33.37 -1.43 8.15
CA GLY A 862 32.26 -0.49 7.94
C GLY A 862 32.25 0.73 8.87
N VAL A 863 31.22 1.57 8.73
CA VAL A 863 31.03 2.81 9.50
C VAL A 863 29.68 2.77 10.24
N LYS A 864 29.72 2.92 11.57
CA LYS A 864 28.52 2.97 12.43
C LYS A 864 27.84 4.34 12.34
N LEU A 865 26.54 4.38 12.02
CA LEU A 865 25.74 5.60 12.07
C LEU A 865 25.68 6.16 13.50
N GLY A 866 25.61 7.49 13.62
CA GLY A 866 25.62 8.21 14.91
C GLY A 866 27.00 8.48 15.52
N ALA A 867 28.05 7.77 15.09
CA ALA A 867 29.43 8.02 15.53
C ALA A 867 30.18 9.09 14.69
N ILE A 868 29.48 9.76 13.77
CA ILE A 868 30.10 10.59 12.73
C ILE A 868 30.20 12.06 13.17
N THR A 869 31.38 12.44 13.65
CA THR A 869 31.86 13.83 13.58
C THR A 869 32.89 13.96 12.44
N VAL A 870 32.76 15.02 11.65
CA VAL A 870 33.78 15.59 10.74
C VAL A 870 34.02 14.92 9.37
N ASN A 871 34.14 15.80 8.37
CA ASN A 871 34.77 15.66 7.04
C ASN A 871 35.71 14.46 6.85
N ARG A 872 35.20 13.38 6.23
CA ARG A 872 36.03 12.39 5.52
C ARG A 872 35.73 12.42 4.03
N THR A 873 36.60 13.12 3.30
CA THR A 873 36.70 13.02 1.83
C THR A 873 37.22 11.64 1.42
N GLU A 874 36.48 10.98 0.51
CA GLU A 874 37.01 10.03 -0.49
C GLU A 874 37.69 8.73 -0.02
N SER A 875 37.52 8.28 1.22
CA SER A 875 37.79 6.87 1.56
C SER A 875 36.60 5.99 1.16
N LYS A 876 36.79 5.05 0.20
CA LYS A 876 35.79 4.09 -0.28
C LYS A 876 35.13 3.35 0.89
N MET A 877 33.90 3.71 1.26
CA MET A 877 33.15 3.02 2.31
C MET A 877 32.77 1.62 1.84
N ASN A 878 33.08 0.60 2.63
CA ASN A 878 32.73 -0.80 2.34
C ASN A 878 31.28 -1.09 2.75
N VAL A 879 30.90 -0.73 3.98
CA VAL A 879 29.55 -0.92 4.56
C VAL A 879 29.21 0.26 5.48
N VAL A 880 27.94 0.68 5.52
CA VAL A 880 27.38 1.58 6.54
C VAL A 880 26.36 0.80 7.36
N PHE A 881 26.46 0.81 8.69
CA PHE A 881 25.62 0.00 9.58
C PHE A 881 25.13 0.78 10.81
N TRP A 882 24.13 0.26 11.51
CA TRP A 882 23.55 0.91 12.70
C TRP A 882 23.19 -0.09 13.80
N SER A 883 23.00 0.42 15.03
CA SER A 883 22.47 -0.36 16.15
C SER A 883 21.04 -0.79 15.87
N ARG A 884 20.64 -2.01 16.26
CA ARG A 884 19.27 -2.53 16.02
C ARG A 884 18.18 -1.68 16.73
N GLU A 885 18.57 -0.95 17.77
CA GLU A 885 17.73 -0.05 18.57
C GLU A 885 17.55 1.34 17.93
N MET A 886 18.28 1.66 16.86
CA MET A 886 18.21 2.97 16.20
C MET A 886 16.88 3.13 15.48
N ALA A 887 16.07 4.10 15.93
CA ALA A 887 14.73 4.36 15.37
C ALA A 887 14.77 4.54 13.85
N SER A 888 13.86 3.86 13.13
CA SER A 888 13.92 3.79 11.66
C SER A 888 13.85 5.14 10.95
N ALA A 889 13.19 6.15 11.54
CA ALA A 889 13.18 7.52 11.03
C ALA A 889 14.58 8.18 11.09
N LEU A 890 15.37 7.89 12.12
CA LEU A 890 16.74 8.39 12.24
C LEU A 890 17.69 7.65 11.29
N VAL A 891 17.48 6.33 11.10
CA VAL A 891 18.18 5.54 10.08
C VAL A 891 17.91 6.09 8.68
N GLN A 892 16.64 6.35 8.33
CA GLN A 892 16.26 6.96 7.06
C GLN A 892 16.97 8.32 6.88
N LYS A 893 16.85 9.24 7.84
CA LYS A 893 17.47 10.57 7.79
C LYS A 893 18.98 10.54 7.56
N GLU A 894 19.70 9.63 8.23
CA GLU A 894 21.15 9.49 8.05
C GLU A 894 21.52 8.83 6.71
N LEU A 895 20.75 7.85 6.22
CA LEU A 895 20.96 7.26 4.90
C LEU A 895 20.64 8.25 3.77
N GLU A 896 19.64 9.10 3.92
CA GLU A 896 19.34 10.22 3.02
C GLU A 896 20.51 11.21 2.98
N ARG A 897 21.02 11.62 4.15
CA ARG A 897 22.21 12.50 4.28
C ARG A 897 23.46 11.93 3.60
N LEU A 898 23.60 10.60 3.56
CA LEU A 898 24.70 9.89 2.89
C LEU A 898 24.42 9.57 1.40
N GLY A 899 23.24 9.88 0.86
CA GLY A 899 22.86 9.52 -0.51
C GLY A 899 22.66 8.01 -0.73
N MET A 900 22.42 7.26 0.34
CA MET A 900 22.22 5.80 0.39
C MET A 900 20.75 5.40 0.56
N TRP A 901 19.84 6.37 0.63
CA TRP A 901 18.40 6.14 0.50
C TRP A 901 18.01 6.11 -0.99
N SER A 902 17.66 4.92 -1.47
CA SER A 902 17.40 4.58 -2.87
C SER A 902 15.95 4.14 -3.14
N ILE A 903 15.04 4.37 -2.18
CA ILE A 903 13.59 4.17 -2.33
C ILE A 903 12.81 5.49 -2.19
N ASP A 904 11.57 5.49 -2.67
CA ASP A 904 10.65 6.63 -2.61
C ASP A 904 9.48 6.41 -1.63
N VAL A 905 8.40 7.17 -1.83
CA VAL A 905 7.16 7.13 -1.04
C VAL A 905 6.39 5.82 -1.20
N ASP A 906 6.39 5.21 -2.39
CA ASP A 906 5.89 3.85 -2.65
C ASP A 906 6.75 2.77 -1.98
N SER A 907 7.88 3.15 -1.37
CA SER A 907 8.96 2.24 -0.95
C SER A 907 9.52 1.41 -2.12
N SER A 908 9.44 1.96 -3.33
CA SER A 908 9.93 1.39 -4.59
C SER A 908 11.32 1.94 -4.88
N CYS A 909 12.20 1.17 -5.54
CA CYS A 909 13.49 1.70 -5.99
C CYS A 909 13.28 2.94 -6.90
N VAL A 910 14.12 3.97 -6.72
CA VAL A 910 14.07 5.21 -7.52
C VAL A 910 14.66 5.04 -8.93
N SER A 911 15.35 3.93 -9.17
CA SER A 911 16.12 3.67 -10.39
C SER A 911 16.03 2.22 -10.84
N VAL A 912 15.87 2.01 -12.14
CA VAL A 912 16.06 0.72 -12.81
C VAL A 912 17.50 0.66 -13.35
N VAL A 913 18.30 -0.30 -12.88
CA VAL A 913 19.76 -0.37 -13.18
C VAL A 913 20.07 -1.52 -14.13
N CYS A 914 19.80 -1.31 -15.42
CA CYS A 914 20.11 -2.31 -16.44
C CYS A 914 21.61 -2.36 -16.75
N ARG A 915 22.24 -3.49 -16.45
CA ARG A 915 23.64 -3.77 -16.78
C ARG A 915 23.76 -4.26 -18.23
N LYS A 916 24.95 -4.14 -18.81
CA LYS A 916 25.26 -4.85 -20.05
C LYS A 916 25.55 -6.30 -19.69
N THR A 917 24.65 -7.20 -20.10
CA THR A 917 24.91 -8.63 -20.28
C THR A 917 25.93 -8.84 -21.39
#